data_AF-A0A2Z6RVG5-F1
#
_entry.id   AF-A0A2Z6RVG5-F1
#
_cell.length_a   1.000
_cell.length_b   1.000
_cell.length_c   1.000
_cell.angle_alpha   90.00
_cell.angle_beta   90.00
_cell.angle_gamma   90.00
#
_symmetry.space_group_name_H-M   'P 1'
#
loop_
_entity.id
_entity.type
_entity.pdbx_description
1 polymer ?
#
loop_
_entity_poly.entity_id
_entity_poly.type
_entity_poly.pdbx_seq_one_letter_code
_entity_poly.pdbx_strand_id
1 'polypeptide(L)'
;MPSETDSQTTNTSTNQEIYLNEAPSLFMIKTVFIETSKKNKKKRNEKILEISDFKEFGREFGQKLWNSRSDINSKKSALESPKTIQEYCDGFPEFLNNFFTGIIDELYQKKNAICNWQRKRRNNLPKTTSSEQIMKIVTFITSILLGIAFPHLKIWIPRVLASLGRMPRLLGSFRRLLTVCHVTSHSDRHERKLAKVRMEKSNPASRLIQGNNVWNLATIDNIDFKEKSFKFGNIYDVTRDNSHATLRMVFQAQLPIEIETGPEEVIELTAETSLFGMNQGIDGTLTMFRQVIYELLDFKNINEELVYKTNFDAETIKNIILTRLDRGCCGPSPNIVILEPGASPNSDEEILRVAEMYKDDFALESHSFLDIVADEAIFRRLIKCRAKWPNIRPLLGQWHTSKDFCSVLLVLFSSYGLLSLASRLGVRFLDKFESVVDYRSTARVLDLLWVAVGISISIYITKKGISFNEIMDSENGSHICLKVWYLYYEWAGIWKAHRMGMRVGNFDLQQNSLSAAGPLYASAAKSNYTTAIAHYLSIIAAHPKLEEKLRYCGAFKIPMTLTKILTIGNIFDEKNLRDQIKASQDERERIDLLMSEYLDDYSVSHSERAVKSRKESLWELVDDLVTVFGMADPLSHQLFQEYKPTEMHQEGLNRLIACYPDGLERIKAVYRQEVLEIERRNPQGRRTIGVVRTKPKDYNKKSVGKRTRVVAENSNEISPTTEPQPKRRKTTGTKRRTTEDETAILCALKMYKDNLPDDAITSVRKNLSEVWTVKKVREWWNYHKNR
;
A
#
# COMPACT_ATOMS: atom_id res chain seq x y z
N MET A 1 -108.48 32.12 18.71
CA MET A 1 -109.60 32.49 19.59
C MET A 1 -109.35 31.91 20.97
N PRO A 2 -109.79 32.59 22.04
CA PRO A 2 -108.90 33.27 23.00
C PRO A 2 -108.64 32.40 24.25
N SER A 3 -107.91 32.78 25.28
CA SER A 3 -107.51 34.11 25.84
C SER A 3 -106.21 33.94 26.65
N GLU A 4 -105.17 34.76 26.44
CA GLU A 4 -104.79 35.95 27.25
C GLU A 4 -103.63 35.70 28.25
N THR A 5 -102.57 36.52 28.10
CA THR A 5 -101.79 37.29 29.12
C THR A 5 -101.35 36.60 30.44
N ASP A 6 -100.15 36.77 31.01
CA ASP A 6 -98.91 37.50 30.65
C ASP A 6 -97.76 36.91 31.53
N SER A 7 -96.52 37.41 31.69
CA SER A 7 -95.89 38.70 31.34
C SER A 7 -94.39 38.60 31.00
N GLN A 8 -93.73 39.75 30.86
CA GLN A 8 -92.27 39.90 30.75
C GLN A 8 -91.59 39.90 32.14
N THR A 9 -90.37 39.38 32.23
CA THR A 9 -89.26 40.16 32.82
C THR A 9 -87.88 39.66 32.40
N THR A 10 -87.05 40.58 31.93
CA THR A 10 -85.59 40.47 31.80
C THR A 10 -84.91 40.67 33.16
N ASN A 11 -83.83 39.93 33.47
CA ASN A 11 -82.47 40.49 33.67
C ASN A 11 -81.51 39.61 34.51
N THR A 12 -80.23 39.71 34.14
CA THR A 12 -79.01 39.64 34.97
C THR A 12 -78.80 38.48 35.95
N SER A 13 -77.88 37.61 35.54
CA SER A 13 -76.67 37.22 36.30
C SER A 13 -76.74 37.16 37.83
N THR A 14 -76.66 35.95 38.36
CA THR A 14 -75.66 35.64 39.39
C THR A 14 -75.08 34.26 39.11
N ASN A 15 -73.74 34.16 39.06
CA ASN A 15 -73.08 32.86 39.22
C ASN A 15 -73.26 32.45 40.69
N GLN A 16 -74.35 31.79 41.02
CA GLN A 16 -74.42 31.00 42.24
C GLN A 16 -73.63 29.72 41.99
N GLU A 17 -72.50 29.57 42.68
CA GLU A 17 -71.83 28.29 42.84
C GLU A 17 -72.82 27.33 43.51
N ILE A 18 -73.37 26.39 42.75
CA ILE A 18 -74.15 25.30 43.31
C ILE A 18 -73.15 24.38 44.01
N TYR A 19 -72.93 24.64 45.31
CA TYR A 19 -72.34 23.69 46.22
C TYR A 19 -73.26 22.45 46.28
N LEU A 20 -72.89 21.42 45.53
CA LEU A 20 -73.49 20.09 45.60
C LEU A 20 -73.13 19.45 46.94
N ASN A 21 -73.85 19.84 47.99
CA ASN A 21 -73.70 19.30 49.35
C ASN A 21 -74.30 17.90 49.54
N GLU A 22 -74.78 17.26 48.47
CA GLU A 22 -75.04 15.83 48.43
C GLU A 22 -74.25 15.17 47.30
N ALA A 23 -73.61 14.04 47.62
CA ALA A 23 -72.88 13.25 46.63
C ALA A 23 -73.86 12.80 45.52
N PRO A 24 -73.54 13.02 44.23
CA PRO A 24 -74.46 12.67 43.15
C PRO A 24 -74.79 11.18 43.21
N SER A 25 -76.08 10.86 43.24
CA SER A 25 -76.54 9.48 43.43
C SER A 25 -75.92 8.55 42.38
N LEU A 26 -75.73 7.27 42.75
CA LEU A 26 -75.18 6.26 41.82
C LEU A 26 -75.93 6.21 40.49
N PHE A 27 -77.22 6.56 40.49
CA PHE A 27 -78.08 6.71 39.32
C PHE A 27 -77.72 7.94 38.46
N MET A 28 -77.51 9.12 39.07
CA MET A 28 -77.01 10.31 38.37
C MET A 28 -75.64 10.04 37.72
N ILE A 29 -74.69 9.47 38.47
CA ILE A 29 -73.35 9.14 37.95
C ILE A 29 -73.45 8.16 36.78
N LYS A 30 -74.24 7.08 36.90
CA LYS A 30 -74.49 6.14 35.80
C LYS A 30 -75.13 6.82 34.60
N THR A 31 -76.09 7.71 34.79
CA THR A 31 -76.79 8.40 33.70
C THR A 31 -75.84 9.32 32.92
N VAL A 32 -75.01 10.11 33.61
CA VAL A 32 -73.97 10.94 32.98
C VAL A 32 -72.92 10.08 32.26
N PHE A 33 -72.50 8.95 32.83
CA PHE A 33 -71.59 8.02 32.16
C PHE A 33 -72.21 7.37 30.90
N ILE A 34 -73.50 7.04 30.94
CA ILE A 34 -74.23 6.49 29.79
C ILE A 34 -74.42 7.55 28.70
N GLU A 35 -74.77 8.80 29.05
CA GLU A 35 -74.89 9.89 28.10
C GLU A 35 -73.55 10.28 27.46
N THR A 36 -72.48 10.41 28.25
CA THR A 36 -71.13 10.69 27.71
C THR A 36 -70.60 9.53 26.88
N SER A 37 -70.87 8.27 27.27
CA SER A 37 -70.58 7.09 26.45
C SER A 37 -71.37 7.09 25.13
N LYS A 38 -72.67 7.44 25.15
CA LYS A 38 -73.51 7.58 23.94
C LYS A 38 -73.04 8.73 23.05
N LYS A 39 -72.70 9.91 23.60
CA LYS A 39 -72.12 11.04 22.85
C LYS A 39 -70.75 10.71 22.26
N ASN A 40 -69.88 10.01 23.00
CA ASN A 40 -68.57 9.57 22.51
C ASN A 40 -68.69 8.48 21.43
N LYS A 41 -69.67 7.56 21.52
CA LYS A 41 -70.02 6.64 20.42
C LYS A 41 -70.49 7.39 19.17
N LYS A 42 -71.33 8.43 19.32
CA LYS A 42 -71.82 9.23 18.18
C LYS A 42 -70.73 10.10 17.51
N LYS A 43 -69.61 10.33 18.18
CA LYS A 43 -68.42 11.00 17.62
C LYS A 43 -67.42 10.05 16.94
N ARG A 44 -67.64 8.74 17.03
CA ARG A 44 -66.74 7.67 16.56
C ARG A 44 -67.15 7.10 15.21
N ASN A 45 -67.54 7.96 14.27
CA ASN A 45 -67.76 7.58 12.86
C ASN A 45 -66.46 7.62 12.03
N GLU A 46 -65.34 7.25 12.65
CA GLU A 46 -64.20 6.71 11.89
C GLU A 46 -64.56 5.27 11.52
N LYS A 47 -64.36 4.86 10.26
CA LYS A 47 -64.47 3.45 9.88
C LYS A 47 -63.36 2.67 10.58
N ILE A 48 -63.65 2.11 11.76
CA ILE A 48 -62.76 1.16 12.42
C ILE A 48 -62.68 -0.07 11.52
N LEU A 49 -61.52 -0.25 10.88
CA LEU A 49 -61.23 -1.43 10.08
C LEU A 49 -60.84 -2.57 11.03
N GLU A 50 -61.82 -3.30 11.56
CA GLU A 50 -61.58 -4.47 12.41
C GLU A 50 -61.04 -5.64 11.57
N ILE A 51 -59.71 -5.73 11.45
CA ILE A 51 -59.02 -6.89 10.90
C ILE A 51 -58.91 -7.94 12.01
N SER A 52 -59.70 -9.00 11.92
CA SER A 52 -59.71 -10.11 12.88
C SER A 52 -58.65 -11.18 12.58
N ASP A 53 -58.34 -11.44 11.30
CA ASP A 53 -57.25 -12.34 10.87
C ASP A 53 -56.17 -11.59 10.07
N PHE A 54 -55.04 -11.32 10.72
CA PHE A 54 -53.87 -10.69 10.09
C PHE A 54 -53.12 -11.60 9.10
N LYS A 55 -53.27 -12.92 9.19
CA LYS A 55 -52.66 -13.89 8.28
C LYS A 55 -53.46 -13.94 6.97
N GLU A 56 -54.78 -13.91 7.04
CA GLU A 56 -55.65 -13.78 5.85
C GLU A 56 -55.45 -12.41 5.17
N PHE A 57 -55.42 -11.32 5.95
CA PHE A 57 -55.04 -10.00 5.43
C PHE A 57 -53.66 -10.02 4.73
N GLY A 58 -52.68 -10.73 5.29
CA GLY A 58 -51.36 -10.91 4.67
C GLY A 58 -51.39 -11.72 3.36
N ARG A 59 -52.29 -12.70 3.23
CA ARG A 59 -52.51 -13.45 1.97
C ARG A 59 -53.12 -12.55 0.91
N GLU A 60 -54.19 -11.83 1.24
CA GLU A 60 -54.85 -10.87 0.34
C GLU A 60 -53.89 -9.78 -0.13
N PHE A 61 -53.07 -9.24 0.77
CA PHE A 61 -52.03 -8.28 0.45
C PHE A 61 -50.98 -8.85 -0.52
N GLY A 62 -50.52 -10.08 -0.29
CA GLY A 62 -49.59 -10.78 -1.18
C GLY A 62 -50.19 -11.12 -2.55
N GLN A 63 -51.49 -11.46 -2.60
CA GLN A 63 -52.20 -11.78 -3.84
C GLN A 63 -52.47 -10.52 -4.67
N LYS A 64 -52.81 -9.40 -4.02
CA LYS A 64 -52.89 -8.07 -4.65
C LYS A 64 -51.54 -7.61 -5.20
N LEU A 65 -50.45 -7.86 -4.48
CA LEU A 65 -49.09 -7.60 -4.96
C LEU A 65 -48.76 -8.43 -6.20
N TRP A 66 -49.01 -9.74 -6.16
CA TRP A 66 -48.78 -10.63 -7.30
C TRP A 66 -49.56 -10.20 -8.55
N ASN A 67 -50.83 -9.81 -8.37
CA ASN A 67 -51.70 -9.35 -9.45
C ASN A 67 -51.27 -8.01 -10.05
N SER A 68 -50.49 -7.19 -9.33
CA SER A 68 -49.97 -5.89 -9.81
C SER A 68 -48.85 -6.02 -10.86
N ARG A 69 -48.52 -7.24 -11.30
CA ARG A 69 -47.38 -7.53 -12.19
C ARG A 69 -47.47 -6.84 -13.56
N SER A 70 -48.66 -6.64 -14.13
CA SER A 70 -48.86 -5.87 -15.36
C SER A 70 -48.37 -4.43 -15.21
N ASP A 71 -48.77 -3.80 -14.10
CA ASP A 71 -48.61 -2.37 -13.86
C ASP A 71 -47.16 -2.06 -13.46
N ILE A 72 -46.55 -2.97 -12.68
CA ILE A 72 -45.12 -2.94 -12.36
C ILE A 72 -44.27 -3.11 -13.62
N ASN A 73 -44.67 -4.00 -14.54
CA ASN A 73 -43.97 -4.19 -15.81
C ASN A 73 -44.12 -2.97 -16.74
N SER A 74 -45.26 -2.26 -16.73
CA SER A 74 -45.43 -1.03 -17.53
C SER A 74 -44.56 0.12 -17.02
N LYS A 75 -44.33 0.20 -15.70
CA LYS A 75 -43.44 1.17 -15.04
C LYS A 75 -41.99 0.71 -14.88
N LYS A 76 -41.57 -0.36 -15.57
CA LYS A 76 -40.28 -1.03 -15.38
C LYS A 76 -39.06 -0.09 -15.44
N SER A 77 -39.02 0.86 -16.38
CA SER A 77 -37.89 1.79 -16.53
C SER A 77 -37.62 2.59 -15.25
N ALA A 78 -38.67 3.15 -14.64
CA ALA A 78 -38.60 3.92 -13.40
C ALA A 78 -38.13 3.07 -12.20
N LEU A 79 -38.42 1.75 -12.20
CA LEU A 79 -38.03 0.84 -11.12
C LEU A 79 -36.61 0.25 -11.29
N GLU A 80 -36.10 0.20 -12.52
CA GLU A 80 -34.76 -0.34 -12.81
C GLU A 80 -33.66 0.74 -12.82
N SER A 81 -33.98 1.95 -13.29
CA SER A 81 -33.05 3.09 -13.41
C SER A 81 -33.76 4.45 -13.23
N PRO A 82 -34.25 4.78 -12.02
CA PRO A 82 -34.85 6.09 -11.72
C PRO A 82 -33.83 7.22 -11.82
N LYS A 83 -34.30 8.44 -12.13
CA LYS A 83 -33.51 9.69 -12.09
C LYS A 83 -33.68 10.47 -10.80
N THR A 84 -34.78 10.27 -10.08
CA THR A 84 -35.06 10.85 -8.75
C THR A 84 -35.71 9.81 -7.83
N ILE A 85 -35.63 10.01 -6.50
CA ILE A 85 -36.37 9.18 -5.53
C ILE A 85 -37.88 9.31 -5.76
N GLN A 86 -38.37 10.47 -6.21
CA GLN A 86 -39.80 10.65 -6.50
C GLN A 86 -40.26 9.81 -7.69
N GLU A 87 -39.53 9.82 -8.82
CA GLU A 87 -39.81 8.96 -9.97
C GLU A 87 -39.82 7.47 -9.57
N TYR A 88 -38.91 7.08 -8.66
CA TYR A 88 -38.85 5.74 -8.10
C TYR A 88 -40.09 5.41 -7.22
N CYS A 89 -40.54 6.36 -6.38
CA CYS A 89 -41.78 6.23 -5.60
C CYS A 89 -43.01 6.03 -6.51
N ASP A 90 -43.13 6.86 -7.54
CA ASP A 90 -44.25 6.89 -8.48
C ASP A 90 -44.27 5.63 -9.37
N GLY A 91 -43.12 4.96 -9.48
CA GLY A 91 -42.95 3.62 -10.07
C GLY A 91 -43.69 2.51 -9.33
N PHE A 92 -43.94 2.65 -8.03
CA PHE A 92 -44.54 1.59 -7.21
C PHE A 92 -46.07 1.48 -7.37
N PRO A 93 -46.67 0.31 -7.07
CA PRO A 93 -48.11 0.18 -6.91
C PRO A 93 -48.63 1.09 -5.79
N GLU A 94 -49.65 1.88 -6.09
CA GLU A 94 -50.19 2.91 -5.19
C GLU A 94 -50.59 2.34 -3.81
N PHE A 95 -51.16 1.13 -3.79
CA PHE A 95 -51.58 0.48 -2.54
C PHE A 95 -50.39 0.14 -1.61
N LEU A 96 -49.19 -0.14 -2.15
CA LEU A 96 -47.99 -0.36 -1.33
C LEU A 96 -47.51 0.95 -0.71
N ASN A 97 -47.44 2.01 -1.51
CA ASN A 97 -47.05 3.34 -1.04
C ASN A 97 -47.98 3.81 0.08
N ASN A 98 -49.30 3.75 -0.15
CA ASN A 98 -50.29 4.18 0.83
C ASN A 98 -50.24 3.33 2.11
N PHE A 99 -50.08 2.00 1.98
CA PHE A 99 -50.00 1.08 3.13
C PHE A 99 -48.75 1.33 3.98
N PHE A 100 -47.56 1.33 3.38
CA PHE A 100 -46.32 1.53 4.13
C PHE A 100 -46.18 2.97 4.64
N THR A 101 -46.65 3.98 3.90
CA THR A 101 -46.68 5.37 4.39
C THR A 101 -47.58 5.49 5.62
N GLY A 102 -48.77 4.90 5.61
CA GLY A 102 -49.69 4.90 6.75
C GLY A 102 -49.09 4.24 8.00
N ILE A 103 -48.44 3.08 7.85
CA ILE A 103 -47.76 2.39 8.97
C ILE A 103 -46.61 3.24 9.53
N ILE A 104 -45.74 3.75 8.66
CA ILE A 104 -44.55 4.49 9.09
C ILE A 104 -44.97 5.83 9.71
N ASP A 105 -45.88 6.59 9.12
CA ASP A 105 -46.31 7.88 9.66
C ASP A 105 -46.96 7.73 11.04
N GLU A 106 -47.92 6.82 11.23
CA GLU A 106 -48.55 6.58 12.55
C GLU A 106 -47.51 6.24 13.62
N LEU A 107 -46.52 5.39 13.30
CA LEU A 107 -45.41 5.07 14.20
C LEU A 107 -44.53 6.30 14.52
N TYR A 108 -44.26 7.17 13.55
CA TYR A 108 -43.53 8.41 13.77
C TYR A 108 -44.35 9.43 14.57
N GLN A 109 -45.66 9.55 14.34
CA GLN A 109 -46.56 10.39 15.12
C GLN A 109 -46.56 9.97 16.60
N LYS A 110 -46.74 8.68 16.92
CA LYS A 110 -46.66 8.19 18.32
C LYS A 110 -45.29 8.43 18.95
N LYS A 111 -44.20 8.13 18.24
CA LYS A 111 -42.82 8.37 18.73
C LYS A 111 -42.57 9.85 18.99
N ASN A 112 -43.00 10.74 18.08
CA ASN A 112 -42.84 12.18 18.24
C ASN A 112 -43.74 12.75 19.35
N ALA A 113 -44.94 12.22 19.58
CA ALA A 113 -45.76 12.60 20.74
C ALA A 113 -45.03 12.35 22.07
N ILE A 114 -44.44 11.15 22.24
CA ILE A 114 -43.65 10.79 23.43
C ILE A 114 -42.39 11.67 23.55
N CYS A 115 -41.62 11.82 22.47
CA CYS A 115 -40.42 12.66 22.45
C CYS A 115 -40.73 14.15 22.71
N ASN A 116 -41.82 14.68 22.18
CA ASN A 116 -42.20 16.08 22.35
C ASN A 116 -42.76 16.35 23.75
N TRP A 117 -43.44 15.39 24.37
CA TRP A 117 -43.79 15.45 25.79
C TRP A 117 -42.54 15.52 26.68
N GLN A 118 -41.50 14.71 26.39
CA GLN A 118 -40.22 14.78 27.10
C GLN A 118 -39.43 16.07 26.82
N ARG A 119 -39.47 16.60 25.59
CA ARG A 119 -38.82 17.87 25.21
C ARG A 119 -39.49 19.10 25.81
N LYS A 120 -40.82 19.10 25.91
CA LYS A 120 -41.62 20.16 26.55
C LYS A 120 -41.27 20.31 28.04
N ARG A 121 -40.96 19.21 28.73
CA ARG A 121 -40.40 19.23 30.10
C ARG A 121 -38.96 19.78 30.21
N ARG A 122 -38.28 20.04 29.09
CA ARG A 122 -36.90 20.54 29.00
C ARG A 122 -36.79 21.85 28.21
N ASN A 123 -37.90 22.55 27.96
CA ASN A 123 -37.99 23.77 27.16
C ASN A 123 -37.33 23.69 25.76
N ASN A 124 -37.28 22.50 25.15
CA ASN A 124 -36.73 22.32 23.81
C ASN A 124 -37.84 22.35 22.75
N LEU A 125 -37.53 22.86 21.54
CA LEU A 125 -38.50 22.90 20.44
C LEU A 125 -39.07 21.50 20.10
N PRO A 126 -40.37 21.43 19.73
CA PRO A 126 -40.97 20.20 19.23
C PRO A 126 -40.21 19.68 18.01
N LYS A 127 -40.01 18.37 17.95
CA LYS A 127 -39.54 17.69 16.75
C LYS A 127 -40.72 17.46 15.81
N THR A 128 -40.63 17.96 14.58
CA THR A 128 -41.51 17.60 13.47
C THR A 128 -40.97 16.35 12.74
N THR A 129 -41.87 15.59 12.10
CA THR A 129 -41.46 14.53 11.17
C THR A 129 -41.11 15.17 9.82
N SER A 130 -40.00 14.75 9.22
CA SER A 130 -39.72 15.07 7.81
C SER A 130 -40.45 14.06 6.92
N SER A 131 -41.25 14.53 5.97
CA SER A 131 -41.93 13.67 4.98
C SER A 131 -40.91 12.90 4.13
N GLU A 132 -39.79 13.54 3.82
CA GLU A 132 -38.63 12.97 3.11
C GLU A 132 -38.02 11.77 3.87
N GLN A 133 -37.98 11.80 5.21
CA GLN A 133 -37.53 10.65 6.02
C GLN A 133 -38.50 9.47 5.94
N ILE A 134 -39.82 9.73 5.97
CA ILE A 134 -40.85 8.70 5.77
C ILE A 134 -40.69 8.09 4.36
N MET A 135 -40.60 8.94 3.34
CA MET A 135 -40.41 8.55 1.94
C MET A 135 -39.19 7.62 1.79
N LYS A 136 -38.02 8.02 2.30
CA LYS A 136 -36.76 7.24 2.25
C LYS A 136 -36.84 5.85 2.92
N ILE A 137 -37.72 5.67 3.90
CA ILE A 137 -37.97 4.38 4.57
C ILE A 137 -38.98 3.54 3.78
N VAL A 138 -40.07 4.15 3.33
CA VAL A 138 -41.14 3.51 2.55
C VAL A 138 -40.59 2.95 1.24
N THR A 139 -39.78 3.73 0.52
CA THR A 139 -39.08 3.30 -0.70
C THR A 139 -38.17 2.11 -0.43
N PHE A 140 -37.38 2.14 0.65
CA PHE A 140 -36.46 1.06 1.02
C PHE A 140 -37.19 -0.26 1.27
N ILE A 141 -38.24 -0.24 2.10
CA ILE A 141 -39.06 -1.42 2.42
C ILE A 141 -39.77 -1.95 1.17
N THR A 142 -40.42 -1.06 0.41
CA THR A 142 -41.16 -1.42 -0.82
C THR A 142 -40.24 -2.03 -1.87
N SER A 143 -39.01 -1.52 -2.00
CA SER A 143 -38.00 -2.07 -2.92
C SER A 143 -37.56 -3.48 -2.56
N ILE A 144 -37.40 -3.79 -1.27
CA ILE A 144 -37.05 -5.14 -0.81
C ILE A 144 -38.21 -6.08 -1.11
N LEU A 145 -39.45 -5.67 -0.81
CA LEU A 145 -40.65 -6.48 -1.06
C LEU A 145 -40.84 -6.78 -2.56
N LEU A 146 -40.66 -5.78 -3.43
CA LEU A 146 -40.72 -5.97 -4.88
C LEU A 146 -39.61 -6.87 -5.41
N GLY A 147 -38.39 -6.78 -4.84
CA GLY A 147 -37.28 -7.69 -5.17
C GLY A 147 -37.56 -9.15 -4.79
N ILE A 148 -38.34 -9.39 -3.73
CA ILE A 148 -38.80 -10.73 -3.33
C ILE A 148 -39.91 -11.24 -4.26
N ALA A 149 -40.92 -10.41 -4.54
CA ALA A 149 -42.07 -10.80 -5.37
C ALA A 149 -41.72 -10.98 -6.86
N PHE A 150 -40.77 -10.19 -7.38
CA PHE A 150 -40.42 -10.13 -8.79
C PHE A 150 -38.89 -10.21 -9.00
N PRO A 151 -38.24 -11.35 -8.71
CA PRO A 151 -36.77 -11.48 -8.74
C PRO A 151 -36.13 -11.30 -10.12
N HIS A 152 -36.95 -11.28 -11.18
CA HIS A 152 -36.54 -11.01 -12.57
C HIS A 152 -36.52 -9.52 -12.92
N LEU A 153 -37.11 -8.65 -12.10
CA LEU A 153 -37.05 -7.20 -12.25
C LEU A 153 -35.79 -6.64 -11.59
N LYS A 154 -35.14 -5.70 -12.25
CA LYS A 154 -33.85 -5.13 -11.83
C LYS A 154 -34.03 -3.98 -10.84
N ILE A 155 -34.82 -4.18 -9.78
CA ILE A 155 -35.17 -3.16 -8.78
C ILE A 155 -33.92 -2.43 -8.24
N TRP A 156 -33.95 -1.10 -8.28
CA TRP A 156 -32.78 -0.22 -8.07
C TRP A 156 -32.12 -0.37 -6.68
N ILE A 157 -32.85 -0.21 -5.57
CA ILE A 157 -32.24 -0.24 -4.22
C ILE A 157 -31.53 -1.58 -3.89
N PRO A 158 -32.13 -2.78 -4.07
CA PRO A 158 -31.45 -4.05 -3.80
C PRO A 158 -30.15 -4.23 -4.60
N ARG A 159 -30.10 -3.72 -5.84
CA ARG A 159 -28.90 -3.74 -6.67
C ARG A 159 -27.83 -2.76 -6.19
N VAL A 160 -28.22 -1.55 -5.78
CA VAL A 160 -27.31 -0.59 -5.17
C VAL A 160 -26.73 -1.14 -3.85
N LEU A 161 -27.53 -1.79 -3.01
CA LEU A 161 -27.03 -2.48 -1.79
C LEU A 161 -25.99 -3.56 -2.12
N ALA A 162 -26.23 -4.38 -3.15
CA ALA A 162 -25.29 -5.41 -3.59
C ALA A 162 -23.95 -4.83 -4.08
N SER A 163 -23.97 -3.68 -4.76
CA SER A 163 -22.75 -2.96 -5.17
C SER A 163 -22.03 -2.31 -3.98
N LEU A 164 -22.75 -1.62 -3.10
CA LEU A 164 -22.17 -0.99 -1.90
C LEU A 164 -21.46 -2.01 -1.01
N GLY A 165 -22.02 -3.20 -0.84
CA GLY A 165 -21.38 -4.31 -0.10
C GLY A 165 -20.06 -4.80 -0.68
N ARG A 166 -19.78 -4.54 -1.97
CA ARG A 166 -18.53 -4.91 -2.65
C ARG A 166 -17.48 -3.80 -2.69
N MET A 167 -17.81 -2.56 -2.28
CA MET A 167 -16.94 -1.38 -2.43
C MET A 167 -16.47 -0.82 -1.08
N PRO A 168 -15.25 -1.17 -0.60
CA PRO A 168 -14.77 -0.78 0.74
C PRO A 168 -14.76 0.73 1.01
N ARG A 169 -14.61 1.56 -0.04
CA ARG A 169 -14.63 3.03 0.06
C ARG A 169 -16.02 3.60 0.36
N LEU A 170 -17.09 2.88 0.00
CA LEU A 170 -18.49 3.30 0.20
C LEU A 170 -19.13 2.67 1.43
N LEU A 171 -18.37 1.94 2.25
CA LEU A 171 -18.88 1.31 3.48
C LEU A 171 -19.43 2.34 4.50
N GLY A 172 -18.92 3.58 4.46
CA GLY A 172 -19.48 4.71 5.22
C GLY A 172 -20.89 5.08 4.75
N SER A 173 -21.05 5.27 3.43
CA SER A 173 -22.35 5.53 2.78
C SER A 173 -23.35 4.40 3.02
N PHE A 174 -22.90 3.14 2.92
CA PHE A 174 -23.72 1.96 3.21
C PHE A 174 -24.23 1.95 4.66
N ARG A 175 -23.37 2.22 5.65
CA ARG A 175 -23.79 2.36 7.06
C ARG A 175 -24.71 3.55 7.28
N ARG A 176 -24.49 4.67 6.59
CA ARG A 176 -25.35 5.86 6.65
C ARG A 176 -26.74 5.56 6.10
N LEU A 177 -26.84 4.85 4.96
CA LEU A 177 -28.11 4.37 4.40
C LEU A 177 -28.87 3.45 5.37
N LEU A 178 -28.20 2.43 5.93
CA LEU A 178 -28.81 1.53 6.91
C LEU A 178 -29.27 2.27 8.18
N THR A 179 -28.56 3.34 8.58
CA THR A 179 -28.94 4.18 9.71
C THR A 179 -30.14 5.07 9.37
N VAL A 180 -30.19 5.68 8.17
CA VAL A 180 -31.34 6.45 7.67
C VAL A 180 -32.60 5.59 7.58
N CYS A 181 -32.45 4.34 7.14
CA CYS A 181 -33.55 3.37 7.05
C CYS A 181 -33.85 2.65 8.39
N HIS A 182 -33.21 3.06 9.50
CA HIS A 182 -33.38 2.46 10.84
C HIS A 182 -33.15 0.94 10.93
N VAL A 183 -32.32 0.37 10.05
CA VAL A 183 -31.95 -1.06 10.04
C VAL A 183 -30.93 -1.40 11.14
N THR A 184 -30.10 -0.44 11.54
CA THR A 184 -29.11 -0.60 12.62
C THR A 184 -29.64 -0.12 13.97
N SER A 185 -29.62 -0.99 14.98
CA SER A 185 -30.17 -0.76 16.33
C SER A 185 -29.29 0.11 17.24
N HIS A 186 -27.98 0.19 16.96
CA HIS A 186 -27.00 0.77 17.87
C HIS A 186 -26.21 1.91 17.22
N SER A 187 -25.93 2.95 18.00
CA SER A 187 -25.06 4.03 17.57
C SER A 187 -23.61 3.56 17.40
N ASP A 188 -22.88 4.21 16.50
CA ASP A 188 -21.44 4.08 16.30
C ASP A 188 -20.63 4.03 17.62
N ARG A 189 -21.05 4.79 18.64
CA ARG A 189 -20.40 4.84 19.96
C ARG A 189 -20.53 3.52 20.73
N HIS A 190 -21.66 2.83 20.60
CA HIS A 190 -21.89 1.54 21.24
C HIS A 190 -21.04 0.46 20.58
N GLU A 191 -21.07 0.35 19.24
CA GLU A 191 -20.25 -0.61 18.50
C GLU A 191 -18.74 -0.39 18.73
N ARG A 192 -18.27 0.86 18.83
CA ARG A 192 -16.87 1.14 19.21
C ARG A 192 -16.54 0.68 20.63
N LYS A 193 -17.45 0.83 21.60
CA LYS A 193 -17.24 0.32 22.97
C LYS A 193 -17.19 -1.22 22.99
N LEU A 194 -18.09 -1.86 22.25
CA LEU A 194 -18.16 -3.31 22.11
C LEU A 194 -16.91 -3.86 21.41
N ALA A 195 -16.43 -3.18 20.35
CA ALA A 195 -15.19 -3.50 19.68
C ALA A 195 -13.97 -3.39 20.61
N LYS A 196 -13.89 -2.34 21.44
CA LYS A 196 -12.80 -2.20 22.43
C LYS A 196 -12.77 -3.38 23.41
N VAL A 197 -13.93 -3.76 23.96
CA VAL A 197 -14.04 -4.92 24.89
C VAL A 197 -13.70 -6.25 24.18
N ARG A 198 -14.00 -6.39 22.88
CA ARG A 198 -13.57 -7.55 22.08
C ARG A 198 -12.07 -7.57 21.83
N MET A 199 -11.45 -6.41 21.60
CA MET A 199 -10.00 -6.27 21.42
C MET A 199 -9.24 -6.60 22.71
N GLU A 200 -9.67 -6.04 23.85
CA GLU A 200 -9.06 -6.25 25.18
C GLU A 200 -9.09 -7.72 25.65
N LYS A 201 -9.97 -8.56 25.09
CA LYS A 201 -10.10 -9.99 25.40
C LYS A 201 -9.46 -10.93 24.36
N SER A 202 -8.84 -10.40 23.33
CA SER A 202 -8.28 -11.20 22.23
C SER A 202 -6.84 -11.62 22.53
N ASN A 203 -6.58 -12.93 22.65
CA ASN A 203 -5.22 -13.48 22.67
C ASN A 203 -4.84 -14.00 21.26
N PRO A 204 -3.92 -13.35 20.51
CA PRO A 204 -3.52 -13.81 19.19
C PRO A 204 -2.72 -15.13 19.19
N ALA A 205 -1.92 -15.41 20.23
CA ALA A 205 -1.09 -16.61 20.33
C ALA A 205 -1.92 -17.91 20.36
N SER A 206 -3.18 -17.83 20.83
CA SER A 206 -4.15 -18.95 20.77
C SER A 206 -4.47 -19.46 19.35
N ARG A 207 -4.01 -18.76 18.30
CA ARG A 207 -4.17 -19.15 16.89
C ARG A 207 -2.96 -19.90 16.31
N LEU A 208 -1.89 -20.06 17.10
CA LEU A 208 -0.75 -20.87 16.72
C LEU A 208 -1.15 -22.35 16.76
N ILE A 209 -0.90 -23.05 15.66
CA ILE A 209 -1.06 -24.50 15.55
C ILE A 209 0.05 -25.14 16.38
N GLN A 210 -0.33 -26.05 17.27
CA GLN A 210 0.58 -26.87 18.07
C GLN A 210 0.70 -28.25 17.42
N GLY A 211 1.91 -28.69 17.10
CA GLY A 211 2.16 -30.00 16.50
C GLY A 211 3.62 -30.19 16.09
N ASN A 212 4.13 -31.42 16.26
CA ASN A 212 5.56 -31.72 16.19
C ASN A 212 6.22 -31.44 14.82
N ASN A 213 5.44 -31.48 13.73
CA ASN A 213 5.94 -31.26 12.36
C ASN A 213 5.57 -29.86 11.81
N VAL A 214 5.31 -28.89 12.69
CA VAL A 214 5.02 -27.49 12.32
C VAL A 214 6.26 -26.62 12.52
N TRP A 215 6.83 -26.09 11.44
CA TRP A 215 7.91 -25.10 11.52
C TRP A 215 7.34 -23.71 11.76
N ASN A 216 7.68 -23.12 12.90
CA ASN A 216 7.32 -21.76 13.28
C ASN A 216 8.39 -20.77 12.82
N LEU A 217 8.15 -20.06 11.72
CA LEU A 217 9.05 -19.01 11.27
C LEU A 217 8.59 -17.63 11.75
N ALA A 218 9.37 -17.02 12.64
CA ALA A 218 9.13 -15.67 13.10
C ALA A 218 9.48 -14.65 12.01
N THR A 219 8.77 -13.53 11.97
CA THR A 219 9.02 -12.41 11.05
C THR A 219 8.87 -11.09 11.79
N ILE A 220 9.89 -10.23 11.65
CA ILE A 220 9.95 -8.91 12.26
C ILE A 220 9.95 -7.86 11.15
N ASP A 221 9.01 -6.93 11.20
CA ASP A 221 8.93 -5.79 10.27
C ASP A 221 8.53 -4.50 11.01
N ASN A 222 8.84 -3.35 10.44
CA ASN A 222 8.56 -2.04 11.01
C ASN A 222 7.21 -1.52 10.50
N ILE A 223 6.21 -1.33 11.39
CA ILE A 223 4.99 -0.61 11.03
C ILE A 223 5.06 0.84 11.51
N ASP A 224 4.86 1.74 10.54
CA ASP A 224 4.48 3.13 10.78
C ASP A 224 2.96 3.21 11.02
N PHE A 225 2.54 3.38 12.28
CA PHE A 225 1.16 3.70 12.60
C PHE A 225 0.90 5.18 12.27
N LYS A 226 0.15 5.40 11.20
CA LYS A 226 -0.43 6.71 10.89
C LYS A 226 -1.75 6.82 11.64
N GLU A 227 -1.81 7.71 12.63
CA GLU A 227 -3.05 8.01 13.32
C GLU A 227 -4.12 8.47 12.30
N LYS A 228 -5.32 7.90 12.39
CA LYS A 228 -6.47 8.29 11.55
C LYS A 228 -7.19 9.53 12.11
N SER A 229 -6.45 10.55 12.49
CA SER A 229 -6.93 11.85 12.98
C SER A 229 -7.30 12.81 11.82
N PHE A 230 -8.12 12.33 10.87
CA PHE A 230 -8.75 13.18 9.86
C PHE A 230 -10.26 13.30 10.08
N LYS A 231 -10.63 14.29 10.90
CA LYS A 231 -11.90 15.00 10.79
C LYS A 231 -11.60 16.45 10.39
N PHE A 232 -11.93 16.81 9.15
CA PHE A 232 -12.03 18.18 8.64
C PHE A 232 -11.02 19.20 9.23
N GLY A 233 -9.79 19.19 8.72
CA GLY A 233 -8.74 20.15 9.06
C GLY A 233 -7.67 20.21 7.97
N ASN A 234 -7.04 21.38 7.80
CA ASN A 234 -6.07 21.63 6.73
C ASN A 234 -4.82 20.75 6.87
N ILE A 235 -4.39 20.10 5.79
CA ILE A 235 -3.32 19.08 5.76
C ILE A 235 -1.89 19.61 6.04
N TYR A 236 -1.75 20.90 6.33
CA TYR A 236 -0.47 21.60 6.43
C TYR A 236 -0.10 22.05 7.86
N ASP A 237 -1.04 22.06 8.82
CA ASP A 237 -0.87 22.78 10.11
C ASP A 237 -0.81 21.87 11.37
N VAL A 238 -0.45 20.60 11.25
CA VAL A 238 -0.24 19.71 12.43
C VAL A 238 1.05 18.90 12.30
N THR A 239 1.87 18.92 13.36
CA THR A 239 3.05 18.06 13.52
C THR A 239 2.64 16.59 13.54
N ARG A 240 3.31 15.76 12.73
CA ARG A 240 2.99 14.34 12.59
C ARG A 240 3.58 13.53 13.74
N ASP A 241 2.74 13.13 14.67
CA ASP A 241 3.07 12.06 15.62
C ASP A 241 2.87 10.71 14.95
N ASN A 242 3.91 10.25 14.24
CA ASN A 242 3.99 8.85 13.80
C ASN A 242 4.39 8.00 15.01
N SER A 243 3.57 7.02 15.40
CA SER A 243 4.02 5.97 16.30
C SER A 243 4.61 4.80 15.50
N HIS A 244 5.80 4.38 15.89
CA HIS A 244 6.49 3.23 15.30
C HIS A 244 6.37 2.04 16.26
N ALA A 245 5.95 0.87 15.76
CA ALA A 245 5.97 -0.36 16.55
C ALA A 245 6.41 -1.55 15.69
N THR A 246 6.86 -2.60 16.37
CA THR A 246 7.37 -3.79 15.70
C THR A 246 6.23 -4.75 15.39
N LEU A 247 5.99 -5.00 14.10
CA LEU A 247 5.08 -6.06 13.67
C LEU A 247 5.71 -7.42 13.96
N ARG A 248 4.97 -8.26 14.69
CA ARG A 248 5.31 -9.66 14.94
C ARG A 248 4.36 -10.55 14.14
N MET A 249 4.90 -11.28 13.17
CA MET A 249 4.18 -12.27 12.35
C MET A 249 4.84 -13.64 12.47
N VAL A 250 4.02 -14.68 12.45
CA VAL A 250 4.46 -16.07 12.40
C VAL A 250 3.94 -16.69 11.11
N PHE A 251 4.83 -17.29 10.35
CA PHE A 251 4.49 -18.18 9.25
C PHE A 251 4.69 -19.62 9.73
N GLN A 252 3.59 -20.31 10.00
CA GLN A 252 3.62 -21.73 10.36
C GLN A 252 3.45 -22.58 9.10
N ALA A 253 4.41 -23.47 8.82
CA ALA A 253 4.32 -24.42 7.73
C ALA A 253 4.39 -25.86 8.25
N GLN A 254 3.51 -26.71 7.72
CA GLN A 254 3.57 -28.15 7.92
C GLN A 254 4.73 -28.71 7.08
N LEU A 255 5.74 -29.29 7.73
CA LEU A 255 6.82 -29.98 7.03
C LEU A 255 6.43 -31.43 6.72
N PRO A 256 6.92 -32.00 5.59
CA PRO A 256 6.75 -33.41 5.26
C PRO A 256 7.75 -34.33 5.99
N ILE A 257 8.77 -33.74 6.61
CA ILE A 257 9.77 -34.41 7.45
C ILE A 257 9.41 -34.22 8.93
N GLU A 258 9.83 -35.16 9.78
CA GLU A 258 9.77 -34.98 11.23
C GLU A 258 10.81 -33.94 11.67
N ILE A 259 10.42 -33.03 12.56
CA ILE A 259 11.36 -32.08 13.15
C ILE A 259 12.02 -32.77 14.34
N GLU A 260 13.18 -33.40 14.12
CA GLU A 260 13.98 -33.95 15.22
C GLU A 260 14.23 -32.89 16.29
N THR A 261 13.87 -33.21 17.53
CA THR A 261 14.03 -32.34 18.70
C THR A 261 15.41 -32.47 19.37
N GLY A 262 16.30 -33.28 18.81
CA GLY A 262 17.68 -33.41 19.28
C GLY A 262 18.57 -32.22 18.91
N PRO A 263 19.79 -32.12 19.48
CA PRO A 263 20.76 -31.10 19.10
C PRO A 263 21.06 -31.15 17.59
N GLU A 264 20.97 -30.00 16.93
CA GLU A 264 21.29 -29.86 15.52
C GLU A 264 22.81 -29.77 15.32
N GLU A 265 23.34 -30.56 14.37
CA GLU A 265 24.75 -30.49 13.97
C GLU A 265 25.03 -29.12 13.34
N VAL A 266 26.10 -28.46 13.82
CA VAL A 266 26.54 -27.15 13.34
C VAL A 266 27.89 -27.31 12.67
N ILE A 267 27.98 -26.97 11.39
CA ILE A 267 29.22 -27.06 10.62
C ILE A 267 30.11 -25.86 10.96
N GLU A 268 31.35 -26.12 11.38
CA GLU A 268 32.37 -25.10 11.55
C GLU A 268 32.84 -24.57 10.19
N LEU A 269 32.78 -23.26 10.00
CA LEU A 269 33.12 -22.62 8.73
C LEU A 269 34.57 -22.15 8.71
N THR A 270 35.24 -22.33 7.58
CA THR A 270 36.63 -21.89 7.36
C THR A 270 36.71 -20.76 6.35
N ALA A 271 37.88 -20.11 6.24
CA ALA A 271 38.13 -19.06 5.25
C ALA A 271 37.98 -19.55 3.79
N GLU A 272 38.19 -20.84 3.53
CA GLU A 272 38.08 -21.49 2.22
C GLU A 272 36.67 -22.01 1.89
N THR A 273 35.69 -21.77 2.77
CA THR A 273 34.30 -22.19 2.51
C THR A 273 33.75 -21.42 1.31
N SER A 274 33.35 -22.16 0.26
CA SER A 274 32.89 -21.57 -1.01
C SER A 274 31.47 -21.00 -0.89
N LEU A 275 31.36 -19.79 -0.34
CA LEU A 275 30.08 -19.10 -0.10
C LEU A 275 29.72 -18.06 -1.18
N PHE A 276 30.69 -17.54 -1.93
CA PHE A 276 30.51 -16.37 -2.80
C PHE A 276 31.11 -16.59 -4.19
N GLY A 277 30.41 -16.15 -5.23
CA GLY A 277 30.86 -16.23 -6.62
C GLY A 277 29.87 -16.98 -7.53
N MET A 278 30.22 -17.06 -8.81
CA MET A 278 29.49 -17.89 -9.77
C MET A 278 29.54 -19.37 -9.33
N ASN A 279 28.48 -20.09 -9.62
CA ASN A 279 28.30 -21.48 -9.24
C ASN A 279 27.49 -22.20 -10.32
N GLN A 280 27.65 -23.53 -10.38
CA GLN A 280 27.08 -24.37 -11.44
C GLN A 280 25.54 -24.22 -11.57
N GLY A 281 24.82 -23.98 -10.46
CA GLY A 281 23.38 -23.73 -10.49
C GLY A 281 23.00 -22.46 -11.24
N ILE A 282 23.79 -21.39 -11.12
CA ILE A 282 23.60 -20.16 -11.89
C ILE A 282 24.11 -20.29 -13.31
N ASP A 283 25.27 -20.92 -13.54
CA ASP A 283 25.78 -21.12 -14.90
C ASP A 283 24.82 -21.96 -15.75
N GLY A 284 24.24 -23.01 -15.17
CA GLY A 284 23.16 -23.80 -15.78
C GLY A 284 21.88 -22.98 -16.01
N THR A 285 21.47 -22.15 -15.05
CA THR A 285 20.29 -21.28 -15.20
C THR A 285 20.47 -20.24 -16.30
N LEU A 286 21.63 -19.57 -16.38
CA LEU A 286 21.95 -18.60 -17.41
C LEU A 286 22.05 -19.27 -18.78
N THR A 287 22.62 -20.47 -18.86
CA THR A 287 22.62 -21.30 -20.08
C THR A 287 21.19 -21.62 -20.55
N MET A 288 20.31 -22.04 -19.64
CA MET A 288 18.90 -22.29 -19.95
C MET A 288 18.19 -21.02 -20.42
N PHE A 289 18.45 -19.86 -19.80
CA PHE A 289 17.91 -18.57 -20.23
C PHE A 289 18.34 -18.19 -21.65
N ARG A 290 19.61 -18.41 -22.00
CA ARG A 290 20.14 -18.20 -23.37
C ARG A 290 19.47 -19.13 -24.36
N GLN A 291 19.36 -20.42 -24.00
CA GLN A 291 18.74 -21.44 -24.84
C GLN A 291 17.27 -21.13 -25.15
N VAL A 292 16.49 -20.65 -24.17
CA VAL A 292 15.08 -20.24 -24.38
C VAL A 292 14.97 -19.09 -25.39
N ILE A 293 15.87 -18.09 -25.34
CA ILE A 293 15.88 -16.98 -26.30
C ILE A 293 16.26 -17.49 -27.70
N TYR A 294 17.28 -18.35 -27.79
CA TYR A 294 17.75 -18.91 -29.06
C TYR A 294 16.69 -19.78 -29.76
N GLU A 295 16.04 -20.68 -29.02
CA GLU A 295 14.95 -21.52 -29.54
C GLU A 295 13.73 -20.70 -30.01
N LEU A 296 13.39 -19.62 -29.29
CA LEU A 296 12.30 -18.72 -29.67
C LEU A 296 12.58 -17.96 -30.96
N LEU A 297 13.84 -17.60 -31.21
CA LEU A 297 14.26 -16.91 -32.43
C LEU A 297 14.16 -17.81 -33.67
N ASP A 298 14.28 -19.13 -33.54
CA ASP A 298 14.12 -20.11 -34.65
C ASP A 298 14.92 -19.69 -35.91
N PHE A 299 16.21 -19.42 -35.69
CA PHE A 299 17.13 -18.89 -36.71
C PHE A 299 17.20 -19.81 -37.93
N LYS A 300 17.03 -19.21 -39.11
CA LYS A 300 17.12 -19.88 -40.42
C LYS A 300 17.98 -19.04 -41.35
N ASN A 301 18.82 -19.72 -42.12
CA ASN A 301 19.55 -19.08 -43.20
C ASN A 301 18.74 -19.29 -44.49
N ILE A 302 18.26 -18.20 -45.09
CA ILE A 302 17.45 -18.22 -46.32
C ILE A 302 18.08 -17.19 -47.26
N ASN A 303 18.56 -17.65 -48.42
CA ASN A 303 19.23 -16.80 -49.42
C ASN A 303 20.40 -15.97 -48.85
N GLU A 304 21.24 -16.58 -48.01
CA GLU A 304 22.36 -15.94 -47.29
C GLU A 304 21.96 -14.88 -46.24
N GLU A 305 20.66 -14.61 -46.07
CA GLU A 305 20.14 -13.76 -45.00
C GLU A 305 19.69 -14.56 -43.78
N LEU A 306 20.04 -14.04 -42.59
CA LEU A 306 19.63 -14.61 -41.31
C LEU A 306 18.20 -14.17 -40.96
N VAL A 307 17.24 -15.08 -41.11
CA VAL A 307 15.83 -14.89 -40.76
C VAL A 307 15.55 -15.45 -39.36
N TYR A 308 14.78 -14.73 -38.55
CA TYR A 308 14.37 -15.12 -37.20
C TYR A 308 12.96 -14.63 -36.88
N LYS A 309 12.31 -15.27 -35.90
CA LYS A 309 10.98 -14.90 -35.43
C LYS A 309 11.02 -13.64 -34.56
N THR A 310 10.10 -12.72 -34.82
CA THR A 310 9.84 -11.53 -34.00
C THR A 310 8.45 -11.55 -33.34
N ASN A 311 7.72 -12.66 -33.48
CA ASN A 311 6.31 -12.73 -33.08
C ASN A 311 6.06 -12.97 -31.58
N PHE A 312 7.10 -13.07 -30.74
CA PHE A 312 7.01 -13.22 -29.28
C PHE A 312 7.31 -11.92 -28.51
N ASP A 313 7.20 -11.98 -27.18
CA ASP A 313 7.49 -10.88 -26.26
C ASP A 313 8.15 -11.36 -24.94
N ALA A 314 8.41 -10.43 -24.02
CA ALA A 314 9.01 -10.74 -22.73
C ALA A 314 8.14 -11.64 -21.83
N GLU A 315 6.82 -11.63 -21.97
CA GLU A 315 5.93 -12.52 -21.21
C GLU A 315 6.01 -13.95 -21.75
N THR A 316 6.16 -14.11 -23.07
CA THR A 316 6.39 -15.39 -23.76
C THR A 316 7.66 -16.07 -23.25
N ILE A 317 8.81 -15.36 -23.28
CA ILE A 317 10.08 -15.85 -22.73
C ILE A 317 9.93 -16.24 -21.26
N LYS A 318 9.30 -15.36 -20.46
CA LYS A 318 9.09 -15.59 -19.03
C LYS A 318 8.26 -16.85 -18.75
N ASN A 319 7.25 -17.13 -19.56
CA ASN A 319 6.41 -18.32 -19.39
C ASN A 319 7.18 -19.60 -19.72
N ILE A 320 7.99 -19.62 -20.77
CA ILE A 320 8.85 -20.78 -21.11
C ILE A 320 9.92 -21.00 -20.02
N ILE A 321 10.57 -19.94 -19.54
CA ILE A 321 11.48 -20.02 -18.39
C ILE A 321 10.77 -20.66 -17.17
N LEU A 322 9.55 -20.23 -16.85
CA LEU A 322 8.77 -20.77 -15.74
C LEU A 322 8.32 -22.23 -15.92
N THR A 323 8.39 -22.79 -17.14
CA THR A 323 8.19 -24.24 -17.39
C THR A 323 9.46 -25.07 -17.29
N ARG A 324 10.65 -24.44 -17.39
CA ARG A 324 11.97 -25.11 -17.30
C ARG A 324 12.63 -25.02 -15.93
N LEU A 325 12.08 -24.21 -15.02
CA LEU A 325 12.58 -24.06 -13.66
C LEU A 325 11.89 -25.02 -12.70
N ASP A 326 12.69 -25.76 -11.95
CA ASP A 326 12.20 -26.62 -10.87
C ASP A 326 11.44 -25.80 -9.82
N ARG A 327 10.26 -26.30 -9.45
CA ARG A 327 9.44 -25.72 -8.40
C ARG A 327 9.81 -26.36 -7.08
N GLY A 328 10.29 -25.55 -6.12
CA GLY A 328 10.49 -26.00 -4.74
C GLY A 328 9.15 -26.03 -4.00
N CYS A 329 8.84 -24.94 -3.31
CA CYS A 329 7.69 -24.81 -2.40
C CYS A 329 6.33 -25.00 -3.11
N CYS A 330 5.85 -26.24 -3.16
CA CYS A 330 4.52 -26.63 -3.65
C CYS A 330 3.54 -27.01 -2.52
N GLY A 331 3.95 -26.86 -1.26
CA GLY A 331 3.12 -27.14 -0.08
C GLY A 331 1.91 -26.21 0.07
N PRO A 332 1.00 -26.50 1.03
CA PRO A 332 -0.12 -25.63 1.35
C PRO A 332 0.36 -24.24 1.79
N SER A 333 -0.52 -23.23 1.68
CA SER A 333 -0.19 -21.89 2.17
C SER A 333 0.02 -21.92 3.69
N PRO A 334 1.02 -21.20 4.21
CA PRO A 334 1.32 -21.18 5.65
C PRO A 334 0.13 -20.64 6.45
N ASN A 335 -0.06 -21.15 7.67
CA ASN A 335 -0.92 -20.46 8.64
C ASN A 335 -0.18 -19.20 9.10
N ILE A 336 -0.81 -18.03 8.93
CA ILE A 336 -0.20 -16.74 9.27
C ILE A 336 -0.90 -16.17 10.49
N VAL A 337 -0.14 -16.03 11.58
CA VAL A 337 -0.60 -15.43 12.83
C VAL A 337 0.11 -14.09 13.01
N ILE A 338 -0.66 -13.02 13.19
CA ILE A 338 -0.14 -11.73 13.65
C ILE A 338 -0.22 -11.75 15.18
N LEU A 339 0.92 -11.66 15.85
CA LEU A 339 1.02 -11.66 17.31
C LEU A 339 0.90 -10.24 17.88
N GLU A 340 0.93 -10.13 19.20
CA GLU A 340 0.98 -8.83 19.87
C GLU A 340 2.25 -8.07 19.41
N PRO A 341 2.14 -6.81 18.97
CA PRO A 341 3.28 -6.05 18.45
C PRO A 341 4.27 -5.69 19.56
N GLY A 342 5.55 -5.70 19.22
CA GLY A 342 6.61 -5.21 20.12
C GLY A 342 6.72 -3.68 20.08
N ALA A 343 7.49 -3.11 21.02
CA ALA A 343 7.74 -1.66 21.00
C ALA A 343 8.61 -1.25 19.80
N SER A 344 8.89 0.06 19.68
CA SER A 344 9.59 0.60 18.50
C SER A 344 10.98 -0.04 18.31
N PRO A 345 11.30 -0.57 17.12
CA PRO A 345 12.56 -1.27 16.84
C PRO A 345 13.73 -0.28 16.65
N ASN A 346 14.02 0.52 17.68
CA ASN A 346 14.97 1.64 17.61
C ASN A 346 16.35 1.30 18.19
N SER A 347 16.45 0.34 19.12
CA SER A 347 17.69 -0.19 19.69
C SER A 347 17.93 -1.66 19.31
N ASP A 348 19.10 -2.20 19.67
CA ASP A 348 19.37 -3.64 19.56
C ASP A 348 18.68 -4.40 20.72
N GLU A 349 18.54 -3.77 21.89
CA GLU A 349 17.83 -4.29 23.07
C GLU A 349 16.35 -4.56 22.81
N GLU A 350 15.66 -3.67 22.08
CA GLU A 350 14.23 -3.85 21.83
C GLU A 350 13.98 -4.93 20.76
N ILE A 351 14.91 -5.10 19.83
CA ILE A 351 14.90 -6.26 18.91
C ILE A 351 15.13 -7.57 19.66
N LEU A 352 16.02 -7.59 20.66
CA LEU A 352 16.21 -8.77 21.52
C LEU A 352 14.93 -9.09 22.32
N ARG A 353 14.28 -8.09 22.94
CA ARG A 353 12.99 -8.29 23.62
C ARG A 353 11.92 -8.85 22.71
N VAL A 354 11.84 -8.37 21.46
CA VAL A 354 10.90 -8.92 20.47
C VAL A 354 11.21 -10.38 20.13
N ALA A 355 12.48 -10.77 20.10
CA ALA A 355 12.88 -12.17 19.97
C ALA A 355 12.53 -13.00 21.22
N GLU A 356 12.72 -12.45 22.43
CA GLU A 356 12.33 -13.07 23.70
C GLU A 356 10.81 -13.32 23.74
N MET A 357 9.98 -12.37 23.29
CA MET A 357 8.53 -12.60 23.15
C MET A 357 8.20 -13.79 22.24
N TYR A 358 8.99 -14.04 21.17
CA TYR A 358 8.80 -15.23 20.32
C TYR A 358 9.20 -16.53 21.03
N LYS A 359 10.18 -16.48 21.95
CA LYS A 359 10.55 -17.62 22.78
C LYS A 359 9.35 -18.10 23.60
N ASP A 360 8.65 -17.16 24.23
CA ASP A 360 7.48 -17.42 25.07
C ASP A 360 6.28 -17.85 24.22
N ASP A 361 5.97 -17.13 23.13
CA ASP A 361 4.85 -17.46 22.22
C ASP A 361 5.00 -18.84 21.54
N PHE A 362 6.23 -19.32 21.34
CA PHE A 362 6.53 -20.64 20.75
C PHE A 362 6.83 -21.72 21.79
N ALA A 363 6.89 -21.39 23.08
CA ALA A 363 7.36 -22.27 24.16
C ALA A 363 8.71 -22.96 23.86
N LEU A 364 9.69 -22.21 23.32
CA LEU A 364 10.99 -22.78 22.92
C LEU A 364 11.79 -23.31 24.11
N GLU A 365 12.35 -24.50 23.94
CA GLU A 365 13.28 -25.07 24.90
C GLU A 365 14.62 -24.31 24.90
N SER A 366 15.39 -24.46 25.97
CA SER A 366 16.63 -23.70 26.22
C SER A 366 17.69 -23.84 25.12
N HIS A 367 17.69 -24.96 24.39
CA HIS A 367 18.65 -25.30 23.35
C HIS A 367 18.06 -25.21 21.93
N SER A 368 16.77 -24.89 21.77
CA SER A 368 16.16 -24.71 20.46
C SER A 368 16.67 -23.45 19.75
N PHE A 369 16.68 -23.49 18.41
CA PHE A 369 16.93 -22.32 17.56
C PHE A 369 15.65 -21.53 17.28
N LEU A 370 15.77 -20.19 17.24
CA LEU A 370 14.71 -19.28 16.82
C LEU A 370 15.05 -18.70 15.44
N ASP A 371 14.31 -19.14 14.42
CA ASP A 371 14.44 -18.70 13.03
C ASP A 371 13.64 -17.40 12.82
N ILE A 372 14.29 -16.31 12.41
CA ILE A 372 13.66 -14.98 12.28
C ILE A 372 13.96 -14.34 10.93
N VAL A 373 12.94 -14.14 10.10
CA VAL A 373 13.03 -13.30 8.88
C VAL A 373 12.92 -11.83 9.26
N ALA A 374 13.81 -10.99 8.72
CA ALA A 374 13.68 -9.55 8.83
C ALA A 374 14.31 -8.80 7.63
N ASP A 375 14.02 -7.51 7.51
CA ASP A 375 14.70 -6.63 6.56
C ASP A 375 16.19 -6.45 6.91
N GLU A 376 16.99 -5.87 6.01
CA GLU A 376 18.44 -5.65 6.22
C GLU A 376 18.76 -4.91 7.53
N ALA A 377 17.93 -3.92 7.87
CA ALA A 377 18.18 -3.04 9.00
C ALA A 377 17.99 -3.76 10.33
N ILE A 378 16.95 -4.60 10.44
CA ILE A 378 16.65 -5.43 11.61
C ILE A 378 17.55 -6.66 11.63
N PHE A 379 17.81 -7.30 10.48
CA PHE A 379 18.71 -8.45 10.34
C PHE A 379 20.08 -8.17 10.95
N ARG A 380 20.71 -7.04 10.63
CA ARG A 380 22.00 -6.65 11.22
C ARG A 380 21.95 -6.46 12.74
N ARG A 381 20.80 -6.16 13.32
CA ARG A 381 20.64 -6.07 14.78
C ARG A 381 20.48 -7.45 15.40
N LEU A 382 19.66 -8.30 14.79
CA LEU A 382 19.53 -9.70 15.17
C LEU A 382 20.88 -10.43 15.15
N ILE A 383 21.76 -10.15 14.18
CA ILE A 383 23.15 -10.65 14.18
C ILE A 383 23.91 -10.24 15.45
N LYS A 384 23.84 -8.99 15.90
CA LYS A 384 24.45 -8.57 17.18
C LYS A 384 23.78 -9.22 18.38
N CYS A 385 22.46 -9.43 18.34
CA CYS A 385 21.72 -10.08 19.41
C CYS A 385 22.23 -11.51 19.67
N ARG A 386 22.86 -12.18 18.69
CA ARG A 386 23.50 -13.49 18.86
C ARG A 386 24.60 -13.51 19.92
N ALA A 387 25.25 -12.38 20.21
CA ALA A 387 26.21 -12.28 21.32
C ALA A 387 25.55 -12.40 22.71
N LYS A 388 24.23 -12.13 22.81
CA LYS A 388 23.42 -12.32 24.02
C LYS A 388 22.61 -13.63 23.98
N TRP A 389 22.15 -14.05 22.79
CA TRP A 389 21.42 -15.30 22.57
C TRP A 389 21.85 -16.00 21.27
N PRO A 390 22.85 -16.89 21.32
CA PRO A 390 23.47 -17.50 20.13
C PRO A 390 22.52 -18.27 19.20
N ASN A 391 21.45 -18.84 19.76
CA ASN A 391 20.48 -19.67 19.06
C ASN A 391 19.48 -18.88 18.19
N ILE A 392 19.59 -17.54 18.12
CA ILE A 392 18.87 -16.78 17.09
C ILE A 392 19.53 -17.06 15.74
N ARG A 393 18.74 -17.47 14.73
CA ARG A 393 19.16 -17.61 13.33
C ARG A 393 18.43 -16.60 12.45
N PRO A 394 19.07 -15.45 12.17
CA PRO A 394 18.49 -14.43 11.31
C PRO A 394 18.44 -14.89 9.85
N LEU A 395 17.32 -14.64 9.17
CA LEU A 395 17.11 -14.88 7.74
C LEU A 395 16.88 -13.54 7.04
N LEU A 396 17.58 -13.32 5.92
CA LEU A 396 17.53 -12.05 5.20
C LEU A 396 16.27 -11.95 4.33
N GLY A 397 15.51 -10.87 4.47
CA GLY A 397 14.26 -10.62 3.74
C GLY A 397 14.46 -10.46 2.22
N GLN A 398 14.32 -11.57 1.48
CA GLN A 398 14.65 -11.66 0.04
C GLN A 398 13.94 -10.64 -0.86
N TRP A 399 12.74 -10.19 -0.49
CA TRP A 399 12.05 -9.12 -1.23
C TRP A 399 12.82 -7.78 -1.19
N HIS A 400 13.35 -7.42 -0.02
CA HIS A 400 14.12 -6.18 0.16
C HIS A 400 15.49 -6.31 -0.52
N THR A 401 16.13 -7.48 -0.40
CA THR A 401 17.33 -7.85 -1.18
C THR A 401 17.10 -7.70 -2.68
N SER A 402 16.05 -8.29 -3.25
CA SER A 402 15.76 -8.19 -4.69
C SER A 402 15.47 -6.75 -5.16
N LYS A 403 14.85 -5.92 -4.31
CA LYS A 403 14.72 -4.47 -4.56
C LYS A 403 16.09 -3.78 -4.57
N ASP A 404 16.97 -4.11 -3.65
CA ASP A 404 18.29 -3.49 -3.58
C ASP A 404 19.25 -4.01 -4.66
N PHE A 405 19.05 -5.23 -5.17
CA PHE A 405 19.70 -5.76 -6.37
C PHE A 405 19.33 -4.94 -7.63
N CYS A 406 18.06 -4.52 -7.78
CA CYS A 406 17.72 -3.54 -8.83
C CYS A 406 18.57 -2.27 -8.71
N SER A 407 18.82 -1.79 -7.47
CA SER A 407 19.69 -0.64 -7.24
C SER A 407 21.16 -0.92 -7.59
N VAL A 408 21.66 -2.15 -7.36
CA VAL A 408 23.01 -2.59 -7.76
C VAL A 408 23.17 -2.50 -9.28
N LEU A 409 22.24 -3.07 -10.06
CA LEU A 409 22.27 -3.00 -11.53
C LEU A 409 22.22 -1.54 -12.03
N LEU A 410 21.38 -0.71 -11.42
CA LEU A 410 21.30 0.72 -11.75
C LEU A 410 22.60 1.47 -11.43
N VAL A 411 23.27 1.16 -10.32
CA VAL A 411 24.59 1.73 -9.99
C VAL A 411 25.61 1.35 -11.06
N LEU A 412 25.72 0.04 -11.36
CA LEU A 412 26.75 -0.50 -12.24
C LEU A 412 26.61 -0.03 -13.70
N PHE A 413 25.39 0.06 -14.23
CA PHE A 413 25.16 0.31 -15.67
C PHE A 413 24.62 1.71 -16.03
N SER A 414 24.35 2.58 -15.05
CA SER A 414 23.84 3.94 -15.29
C SER A 414 24.70 4.76 -16.26
N SER A 415 26.02 4.76 -16.05
CA SER A 415 27.01 5.50 -16.86
C SER A 415 27.29 4.86 -18.23
N TYR A 416 26.77 3.66 -18.46
CA TYR A 416 26.92 2.86 -19.68
C TYR A 416 25.66 2.91 -20.56
N GLY A 417 24.73 3.82 -20.28
CA GLY A 417 23.56 4.08 -21.13
C GLY A 417 22.25 3.43 -20.69
N LEU A 418 22.20 2.73 -19.55
CA LEU A 418 20.95 2.10 -19.06
C LEU A 418 19.76 3.08 -19.00
N LEU A 419 20.02 4.35 -18.65
CA LEU A 419 18.98 5.40 -18.64
C LEU A 419 18.44 5.71 -20.05
N SER A 420 19.27 5.64 -21.10
CA SER A 420 18.85 5.76 -22.49
C SER A 420 17.93 4.62 -22.91
N LEU A 421 18.32 3.37 -22.64
CA LEU A 421 17.49 2.21 -22.97
C LEU A 421 16.17 2.21 -22.16
N ALA A 422 16.20 2.66 -20.91
CA ALA A 422 14.98 2.85 -20.11
C ALA A 422 14.07 3.97 -20.68
N SER A 423 14.65 5.07 -21.16
CA SER A 423 13.90 6.12 -21.88
C SER A 423 13.24 5.56 -23.14
N ARG A 424 13.97 4.74 -23.91
CA ARG A 424 13.49 4.06 -25.13
C ARG A 424 12.28 3.14 -24.88
N LEU A 425 12.22 2.49 -23.72
CA LEU A 425 11.07 1.71 -23.24
C LEU A 425 9.92 2.58 -22.64
N GLY A 426 9.99 3.90 -22.74
CA GLY A 426 8.96 4.84 -22.32
C GLY A 426 8.99 5.24 -20.83
N VAL A 427 10.11 5.07 -20.12
CA VAL A 427 10.22 5.44 -18.70
C VAL A 427 10.30 6.96 -18.51
N ARG A 428 9.15 7.59 -18.26
CA ARG A 428 9.04 9.05 -18.09
C ARG A 428 9.66 9.63 -16.81
N PHE A 429 9.90 8.82 -15.79
CA PHE A 429 10.41 9.27 -14.48
C PHE A 429 11.72 8.54 -14.14
N LEU A 430 12.77 8.83 -14.92
CA LEU A 430 14.09 8.21 -14.76
C LEU A 430 14.72 8.46 -13.39
N ASP A 431 14.39 9.57 -12.72
CA ASP A 431 14.79 9.87 -11.35
C ASP A 431 14.17 8.88 -10.33
N LYS A 432 12.89 8.54 -10.48
CA LYS A 432 12.18 7.56 -9.63
C LYS A 432 12.57 6.12 -9.93
N PHE A 433 12.97 5.85 -11.18
CA PHE A 433 13.54 4.58 -11.60
C PHE A 433 14.95 4.37 -11.02
N GLU A 434 15.86 5.36 -11.15
CA GLU A 434 17.22 5.32 -10.59
C GLU A 434 17.24 5.19 -9.06
N SER A 435 16.25 5.78 -8.39
CA SER A 435 16.09 5.68 -6.93
C SER A 435 15.20 4.52 -6.45
N VAL A 436 14.73 3.65 -7.36
CA VAL A 436 13.90 2.46 -7.08
C VAL A 436 12.73 2.77 -6.15
N VAL A 437 12.01 3.86 -6.43
CA VAL A 437 10.83 4.30 -5.64
C VAL A 437 9.74 3.24 -5.69
N ASP A 438 9.43 2.74 -6.89
CA ASP A 438 8.50 1.63 -7.11
C ASP A 438 9.26 0.40 -7.63
N TYR A 439 9.43 -0.59 -6.76
CA TYR A 439 10.14 -1.83 -7.10
C TYR A 439 9.46 -2.59 -8.23
N ARG A 440 8.12 -2.69 -8.23
CA ARG A 440 7.37 -3.46 -9.24
C ARG A 440 7.56 -2.90 -10.66
N SER A 441 7.65 -1.58 -10.78
CA SER A 441 7.87 -0.86 -12.04
C SER A 441 9.33 -0.92 -12.45
N THR A 442 10.27 -0.69 -11.51
CA THR A 442 11.71 -0.80 -11.77
C THR A 442 12.08 -2.21 -12.24
N ALA A 443 11.62 -3.23 -11.52
CA ALA A 443 11.82 -4.63 -11.90
C ALA A 443 11.21 -4.94 -13.28
N ARG A 444 10.03 -4.40 -13.62
CA ARG A 444 9.44 -4.59 -14.96
C ARG A 444 10.29 -3.98 -16.08
N VAL A 445 10.90 -2.81 -15.86
CA VAL A 445 11.79 -2.19 -16.84
C VAL A 445 13.08 -3.01 -16.98
N LEU A 446 13.72 -3.42 -15.88
CA LEU A 446 14.93 -4.25 -15.92
C LEU A 446 14.68 -5.62 -16.59
N ASP A 447 13.51 -6.23 -16.38
CA ASP A 447 13.07 -7.48 -17.01
C ASP A 447 12.91 -7.33 -18.55
N LEU A 448 12.37 -6.19 -19.00
CA LEU A 448 12.27 -5.85 -20.44
C LEU A 448 13.65 -5.55 -21.04
N LEU A 449 14.50 -4.78 -20.34
CA LEU A 449 15.87 -4.48 -20.77
C LEU A 449 16.70 -5.75 -20.92
N TRP A 450 16.63 -6.67 -19.95
CA TRP A 450 17.32 -7.96 -20.02
C TRP A 450 16.85 -8.79 -21.22
N VAL A 451 15.55 -8.79 -21.52
CA VAL A 451 15.01 -9.47 -22.71
C VAL A 451 15.53 -8.83 -24.00
N ALA A 452 15.45 -7.50 -24.11
CA ALA A 452 15.90 -6.78 -25.31
C ALA A 452 17.39 -7.03 -25.57
N VAL A 453 18.23 -6.89 -24.55
CA VAL A 453 19.67 -7.11 -24.65
C VAL A 453 19.99 -8.57 -25.00
N GLY A 454 19.34 -9.55 -24.35
CA GLY A 454 19.55 -10.97 -24.64
C GLY A 454 19.22 -11.34 -26.08
N ILE A 455 18.07 -10.89 -26.59
CA ILE A 455 17.68 -11.07 -28.00
C ILE A 455 18.72 -10.42 -28.92
N SER A 456 19.11 -9.18 -28.63
CA SER A 456 20.03 -8.40 -29.48
C SER A 456 21.41 -9.06 -29.57
N ILE A 457 21.94 -9.57 -28.46
CA ILE A 457 23.20 -10.32 -28.42
C ILE A 457 23.06 -11.59 -29.27
N SER A 458 22.01 -12.38 -29.08
CA SER A 458 21.78 -13.63 -29.84
C SER A 458 21.74 -13.39 -31.36
N ILE A 459 20.99 -12.37 -31.80
CA ILE A 459 20.91 -11.99 -33.23
C ILE A 459 22.29 -11.56 -33.74
N TYR A 460 22.98 -10.68 -33.00
CA TYR A 460 24.26 -10.12 -33.44
C TYR A 460 25.34 -11.20 -33.58
N ILE A 461 25.51 -12.06 -32.59
CA ILE A 461 26.56 -13.09 -32.61
C ILE A 461 26.29 -14.15 -33.68
N THR A 462 25.02 -14.54 -33.89
CA THR A 462 24.65 -15.48 -34.96
C THR A 462 24.86 -14.85 -36.34
N LYS A 463 24.57 -13.54 -36.51
CA LYS A 463 24.87 -12.80 -37.75
C LYS A 463 26.38 -12.64 -38.03
N LYS A 464 27.23 -12.72 -37.00
CA LYS A 464 28.69 -12.56 -37.11
C LYS A 464 29.48 -13.87 -37.01
N GLY A 465 28.83 -15.01 -36.72
CA GLY A 465 29.52 -16.28 -36.49
C GLY A 465 30.38 -16.31 -35.23
N ILE A 466 30.10 -15.45 -34.25
CA ILE A 466 30.84 -15.35 -32.98
C ILE A 466 30.23 -16.32 -31.96
N SER A 467 31.02 -17.08 -31.20
CA SER A 467 30.47 -17.87 -30.10
C SER A 467 30.16 -17.00 -28.88
N PHE A 468 29.16 -17.39 -28.07
CA PHE A 468 28.75 -16.57 -26.92
C PHE A 468 29.88 -16.36 -25.90
N ASN A 469 30.77 -17.34 -25.75
CA ASN A 469 31.88 -17.27 -24.80
C ASN A 469 33.00 -16.35 -25.32
N GLU A 470 33.26 -16.34 -26.63
CA GLU A 470 34.29 -15.52 -27.30
C GLU A 470 33.98 -14.01 -27.31
N ILE A 471 32.77 -13.58 -26.91
CA ILE A 471 32.38 -12.16 -26.90
C ILE A 471 33.40 -11.31 -26.12
N MET A 472 33.90 -11.82 -24.99
CA MET A 472 34.88 -11.13 -24.16
C MET A 472 36.32 -11.24 -24.68
N ASP A 473 36.65 -12.33 -25.37
CA ASP A 473 38.00 -12.71 -25.81
C ASP A 473 38.49 -11.95 -27.05
N SER A 474 37.58 -11.30 -27.79
CA SER A 474 37.90 -10.43 -28.92
C SER A 474 38.87 -9.29 -28.55
N GLU A 475 39.63 -8.78 -29.52
CA GLU A 475 40.72 -7.80 -29.30
C GLU A 475 40.31 -6.57 -28.46
N ASN A 476 41.27 -6.02 -27.71
CA ASN A 476 41.10 -4.80 -26.92
C ASN A 476 40.67 -3.62 -27.82
N GLY A 477 39.63 -2.88 -27.40
CA GLY A 477 39.03 -1.80 -28.18
C GLY A 477 37.90 -2.24 -29.11
N SER A 478 37.83 -3.52 -29.50
CA SER A 478 36.74 -4.03 -30.34
C SER A 478 35.44 -4.25 -29.54
N HIS A 479 34.30 -4.03 -30.20
CA HIS A 479 32.95 -4.37 -29.72
C HIS A 479 32.61 -3.91 -28.28
N ILE A 480 33.16 -2.77 -27.81
CA ILE A 480 32.99 -2.28 -26.43
C ILE A 480 31.51 -2.25 -25.99
N CYS A 481 30.61 -1.79 -26.85
CA CYS A 481 29.18 -1.74 -26.53
C CYS A 481 28.57 -3.15 -26.33
N LEU A 482 28.93 -4.12 -27.17
CA LEU A 482 28.52 -5.52 -27.02
C LEU A 482 29.05 -6.11 -25.71
N LYS A 483 30.34 -5.90 -25.38
CA LYS A 483 30.97 -6.39 -24.13
C LYS A 483 30.31 -5.81 -22.88
N VAL A 484 29.98 -4.53 -22.87
CA VAL A 484 29.23 -3.87 -21.79
C VAL A 484 27.84 -4.48 -21.61
N TRP A 485 27.09 -4.67 -22.69
CA TRP A 485 25.73 -5.22 -22.62
C TRP A 485 25.70 -6.74 -22.41
N TYR A 486 26.75 -7.46 -22.76
CA TYR A 486 27.02 -8.85 -22.35
C TYR A 486 27.13 -8.97 -20.82
N LEU A 487 27.97 -8.14 -20.19
CA LEU A 487 28.08 -8.11 -18.72
C LEU A 487 26.74 -7.74 -18.05
N TYR A 488 25.96 -6.84 -18.67
CA TYR A 488 24.59 -6.56 -18.21
C TYR A 488 23.69 -7.79 -18.32
N TYR A 489 23.72 -8.52 -19.43
CA TYR A 489 22.89 -9.70 -19.65
C TYR A 489 23.16 -10.79 -18.62
N GLU A 490 24.43 -11.11 -18.35
CA GLU A 490 24.81 -12.10 -17.34
C GLU A 490 24.42 -11.63 -15.93
N TRP A 491 24.80 -10.42 -15.51
CA TRP A 491 24.55 -9.95 -14.12
C TRP A 491 23.08 -9.64 -13.83
N ALA A 492 22.35 -9.07 -14.78
CA ALA A 492 20.89 -8.94 -14.67
C ALA A 492 20.19 -10.30 -14.85
N GLY A 493 20.85 -11.28 -15.48
CA GLY A 493 20.46 -12.68 -15.48
C GLY A 493 20.47 -13.30 -14.09
N ILE A 494 21.51 -13.06 -13.28
CA ILE A 494 21.58 -13.47 -11.86
C ILE A 494 20.41 -12.86 -11.06
N TRP A 495 20.12 -11.57 -11.26
CA TRP A 495 18.96 -10.91 -10.66
C TRP A 495 17.63 -11.53 -11.10
N LYS A 496 17.50 -11.86 -12.39
CA LYS A 496 16.31 -12.51 -12.94
C LYS A 496 16.14 -13.92 -12.36
N ALA A 497 17.22 -14.70 -12.25
CA ALA A 497 17.24 -16.02 -11.63
C ALA A 497 16.75 -15.95 -10.17
N HIS A 498 17.31 -15.05 -9.36
CA HIS A 498 16.86 -14.81 -7.98
C HIS A 498 15.36 -14.48 -7.91
N ARG A 499 14.89 -13.59 -8.79
CA ARG A 499 13.48 -13.17 -8.87
C ARG A 499 12.54 -14.29 -9.34
N MET A 500 13.00 -15.19 -10.20
CA MET A 500 12.22 -16.37 -10.59
C MET A 500 12.22 -17.43 -9.49
N GLY A 501 13.34 -17.64 -8.79
CA GLY A 501 13.44 -18.51 -7.61
C GLY A 501 12.39 -18.17 -6.55
N MET A 502 12.30 -16.90 -6.14
CA MET A 502 11.23 -16.41 -5.26
C MET A 502 9.81 -16.69 -5.79
N ARG A 503 9.61 -16.62 -7.11
CA ARG A 503 8.29 -16.79 -7.74
C ARG A 503 7.84 -18.25 -7.78
N VAL A 504 8.74 -19.17 -8.09
CA VAL A 504 8.48 -20.63 -8.12
C VAL A 504 8.70 -21.30 -6.75
N GLY A 505 9.26 -20.58 -5.78
CA GLY A 505 9.59 -21.12 -4.45
C GLY A 505 10.78 -22.06 -4.44
N ASN A 506 11.70 -21.90 -5.40
CA ASN A 506 12.95 -22.66 -5.42
C ASN A 506 13.97 -21.92 -4.55
N PHE A 507 14.38 -22.56 -3.45
CA PHE A 507 15.31 -21.98 -2.48
C PHE A 507 16.76 -22.02 -2.98
N ASP A 508 17.20 -23.15 -3.51
CA ASP A 508 18.57 -23.33 -4.01
C ASP A 508 18.88 -22.29 -5.10
N LEU A 509 17.93 -22.01 -6.00
CA LEU A 509 18.06 -20.95 -7.00
C LEU A 509 18.17 -19.54 -6.37
N GLN A 510 17.47 -19.27 -5.26
CA GLN A 510 17.59 -18.00 -4.54
C GLN A 510 18.97 -17.85 -3.88
N GLN A 511 19.44 -18.89 -3.19
CA GLN A 511 20.74 -18.98 -2.51
C GLN A 511 21.89 -18.88 -3.52
N ASN A 512 21.88 -19.71 -4.56
CA ASN A 512 22.85 -19.72 -5.64
C ASN A 512 22.91 -18.36 -6.35
N SER A 513 21.76 -17.71 -6.58
CA SER A 513 21.75 -16.37 -7.19
C SER A 513 22.31 -15.31 -6.26
N LEU A 514 22.09 -15.44 -4.94
CA LEU A 514 22.57 -14.48 -3.96
C LEU A 514 24.08 -14.63 -3.72
N SER A 515 24.60 -15.86 -3.73
CA SER A 515 26.04 -16.18 -3.74
C SER A 515 26.74 -15.55 -4.96
N ALA A 516 26.17 -15.72 -6.15
CA ALA A 516 26.68 -15.12 -7.39
C ALA A 516 26.54 -13.58 -7.43
N ALA A 517 25.54 -13.02 -6.74
CA ALA A 517 25.31 -11.58 -6.65
C ALA A 517 26.17 -10.86 -5.59
N GLY A 518 26.62 -11.54 -4.54
CA GLY A 518 27.39 -10.97 -3.43
C GLY A 518 28.54 -10.03 -3.86
N PRO A 519 29.39 -10.43 -4.83
CA PRO A 519 30.41 -9.55 -5.40
C PRO A 519 29.89 -8.23 -5.97
N LEU A 520 28.74 -8.25 -6.68
CA LEU A 520 28.13 -7.07 -7.28
C LEU A 520 27.65 -6.07 -6.22
N TYR A 521 27.14 -6.55 -5.09
CA TYR A 521 26.75 -5.70 -3.96
C TYR A 521 27.95 -4.95 -3.37
N ALA A 522 29.07 -5.64 -3.18
CA ALA A 522 30.30 -5.03 -2.68
C ALA A 522 30.78 -3.91 -3.62
N SER A 523 30.81 -4.16 -4.92
CA SER A 523 31.27 -3.20 -5.94
C SER A 523 30.30 -2.05 -6.23
N ALA A 524 29.01 -2.21 -5.92
CA ALA A 524 28.02 -1.12 -5.96
C ALA A 524 27.95 -0.29 -4.65
N ALA A 525 28.92 -0.45 -3.75
CA ALA A 525 28.98 0.18 -2.43
C ALA A 525 27.77 -0.11 -1.52
N LYS A 526 27.09 -1.25 -1.71
CA LYS A 526 25.99 -1.71 -0.85
C LYS A 526 26.53 -2.44 0.39
N SER A 527 27.45 -1.79 1.12
CA SER A 527 28.24 -2.39 2.20
C SER A 527 27.39 -3.12 3.25
N ASN A 528 26.25 -2.53 3.60
CA ASN A 528 25.27 -3.07 4.54
C ASN A 528 24.72 -4.43 4.07
N TYR A 529 24.14 -4.48 2.87
CA TYR A 529 23.69 -5.73 2.26
C TYR A 529 24.84 -6.71 1.98
N THR A 530 26.07 -6.22 1.70
CA THR A 530 27.25 -7.09 1.54
C THR A 530 27.54 -7.87 2.82
N THR A 531 27.61 -7.18 3.97
CA THR A 531 27.73 -7.82 5.30
C THR A 531 26.53 -8.72 5.61
N ALA A 532 25.30 -8.29 5.30
CA ALA A 532 24.10 -9.09 5.53
C ALA A 532 24.06 -10.39 4.70
N ILE A 533 24.47 -10.34 3.43
CA ILE A 533 24.61 -11.51 2.54
C ILE A 533 25.70 -12.45 3.06
N ALA A 534 26.85 -11.91 3.50
CA ALA A 534 27.92 -12.72 4.08
C ALA A 534 27.44 -13.51 5.29
N HIS A 535 26.80 -12.86 6.27
CA HIS A 535 26.22 -13.56 7.43
C HIS A 535 25.12 -14.54 7.02
N TYR A 536 24.21 -14.16 6.12
CA TYR A 536 23.07 -14.99 5.74
C TYR A 536 23.49 -16.31 5.08
N LEU A 537 24.41 -16.25 4.10
CA LEU A 537 24.92 -17.45 3.43
C LEU A 537 25.75 -18.32 4.39
N SER A 538 26.47 -17.70 5.33
CA SER A 538 27.20 -18.42 6.38
C SER A 538 26.26 -19.12 7.37
N ILE A 539 25.16 -18.47 7.78
CA ILE A 539 24.15 -19.08 8.66
C ILE A 539 23.50 -20.30 7.99
N ILE A 540 23.23 -20.25 6.69
CA ILE A 540 22.71 -21.40 5.95
C ILE A 540 23.75 -22.53 5.92
N ALA A 541 24.99 -22.23 5.50
CA ALA A 541 26.05 -23.23 5.39
C ALA A 541 26.44 -23.89 6.73
N ALA A 542 26.32 -23.16 7.84
CA ALA A 542 26.57 -23.69 9.19
C ALA A 542 25.43 -24.56 9.74
N HIS A 543 24.22 -24.50 9.16
CA HIS A 543 23.02 -25.15 9.70
C HIS A 543 22.27 -25.96 8.62
N PRO A 544 22.71 -27.20 8.31
CA PRO A 544 22.12 -28.02 7.27
C PRO A 544 20.61 -28.31 7.44
N LYS A 545 20.12 -28.49 8.68
CA LYS A 545 18.68 -28.71 8.91
C LYS A 545 17.86 -27.42 8.67
N LEU A 546 18.44 -26.23 8.85
CA LEU A 546 17.83 -24.97 8.42
C LEU A 546 17.78 -24.85 6.90
N GLU A 547 18.85 -25.25 6.19
CA GLU A 547 18.87 -25.30 4.73
C GLU A 547 17.78 -26.23 4.19
N GLU A 548 17.63 -27.43 4.76
CA GLU A 548 16.58 -28.38 4.39
C GLU A 548 15.16 -27.81 4.61
N LYS A 549 14.88 -27.22 5.78
CA LYS A 549 13.61 -26.52 6.05
C LYS A 549 13.32 -25.43 5.02
N LEU A 550 14.35 -24.71 4.59
CA LEU A 550 14.25 -23.68 3.56
C LEU A 550 14.02 -24.26 2.16
N ARG A 551 14.44 -25.48 1.83
CA ARG A 551 14.05 -26.13 0.55
C ARG A 551 12.55 -26.42 0.50
N TYR A 552 11.93 -26.78 1.62
CA TYR A 552 10.47 -27.00 1.70
C TYR A 552 9.63 -25.71 1.72
N CYS A 553 10.14 -24.61 2.31
CA CYS A 553 9.32 -23.40 2.57
C CYS A 553 9.98 -22.06 2.19
N GLY A 554 11.12 -22.04 1.49
CA GLY A 554 11.92 -20.87 1.10
C GLY A 554 11.27 -19.82 0.18
N ALA A 555 9.95 -19.86 -0.03
CA ALA A 555 9.18 -18.68 -0.44
C ALA A 555 7.75 -18.70 0.14
N PHE A 556 7.60 -18.13 1.33
CA PHE A 556 6.29 -17.91 1.94
C PHE A 556 5.47 -16.89 1.15
N LYS A 557 4.56 -17.37 0.30
CA LYS A 557 3.60 -16.52 -0.41
C LYS A 557 2.54 -16.02 0.56
N ILE A 558 2.59 -14.73 0.90
CA ILE A 558 1.52 -14.07 1.67
C ILE A 558 0.20 -14.21 0.88
N PRO A 559 -0.86 -14.80 1.48
CA PRO A 559 -2.16 -14.98 0.84
C PRO A 559 -2.72 -13.67 0.26
N MET A 560 -3.40 -13.78 -0.88
CA MET A 560 -3.94 -12.64 -1.62
C MET A 560 -4.98 -11.82 -0.82
N THR A 561 -5.53 -12.40 0.25
CA THR A 561 -6.43 -11.77 1.22
C THR A 561 -5.71 -10.75 2.12
N LEU A 562 -4.51 -11.06 2.62
CA LEU A 562 -3.72 -10.14 3.47
C LEU A 562 -3.15 -8.97 2.65
N THR A 563 -2.69 -9.25 1.42
CA THR A 563 -2.27 -8.19 0.48
C THR A 563 -3.43 -7.30 0.04
N LYS A 564 -4.68 -7.80 -0.06
CA LYS A 564 -5.86 -6.93 -0.28
C LYS A 564 -6.18 -6.01 0.91
N ILE A 565 -5.86 -6.41 2.14
CA ILE A 565 -6.01 -5.56 3.34
C ILE A 565 -4.93 -4.47 3.38
N LEU A 566 -3.70 -4.79 2.96
CA LEU A 566 -2.56 -3.86 2.95
C LEU A 566 -2.42 -3.05 1.64
N THR A 567 -3.12 -3.42 0.56
CA THR A 567 -2.92 -2.84 -0.78
C THR A 567 -4.24 -2.65 -1.54
N ILE A 568 -4.95 -1.57 -1.22
CA ILE A 568 -6.06 -1.08 -2.06
C ILE A 568 -5.46 -0.39 -3.30
N GLY A 569 -5.17 -1.17 -4.33
CA GLY A 569 -4.66 -0.70 -5.62
C GLY A 569 -4.71 -1.82 -6.67
N ASN A 570 -5.71 -1.78 -7.56
CA ASN A 570 -6.10 -2.91 -8.41
C ASN A 570 -5.03 -3.35 -9.43
N ILE A 571 -5.13 -4.60 -9.85
CA ILE A 571 -4.34 -5.18 -10.96
C ILE A 571 -5.17 -5.09 -12.23
N PHE A 572 -4.54 -4.60 -13.30
CA PHE A 572 -5.15 -4.30 -14.59
C PHE A 572 -4.92 -5.43 -15.61
N ASP A 573 -5.98 -5.80 -16.33
CA ASP A 573 -6.01 -6.53 -17.60
C ASP A 573 -6.81 -5.66 -18.59
N GLU A 574 -6.39 -5.52 -19.85
CA GLU A 574 -6.90 -4.46 -20.73
C GLU A 574 -8.39 -4.61 -21.09
N LYS A 575 -8.87 -5.85 -21.30
CA LYS A 575 -10.28 -6.10 -21.60
C LYS A 575 -11.14 -5.92 -20.35
N ASN A 576 -10.76 -6.61 -19.27
CA ASN A 576 -11.41 -6.52 -17.96
C ASN A 576 -11.38 -5.08 -17.40
N LEU A 577 -10.36 -4.29 -17.75
CA LEU A 577 -10.28 -2.86 -17.43
C LEU A 577 -11.31 -2.05 -18.23
N ARG A 578 -11.39 -2.19 -19.56
CA ARG A 578 -12.40 -1.48 -20.36
C ARG A 578 -13.82 -1.80 -19.89
N ASP A 579 -14.06 -3.07 -19.54
CA ASP A 579 -15.32 -3.54 -19.00
C ASP A 579 -15.56 -3.02 -17.56
N GLN A 580 -14.53 -2.95 -16.71
CA GLN A 580 -14.60 -2.34 -15.37
C GLN A 580 -14.73 -0.81 -15.41
N ILE A 581 -14.19 -0.10 -16.40
CA ILE A 581 -14.34 1.35 -16.57
C ILE A 581 -15.79 1.66 -16.94
N LYS A 582 -16.33 0.98 -17.97
CA LYS A 582 -17.75 1.09 -18.34
C LYS A 582 -18.66 0.74 -17.16
N ALA A 583 -18.44 -0.43 -16.54
CA ALA A 583 -19.24 -0.85 -15.40
C ALA A 583 -19.09 0.10 -14.20
N SER A 584 -17.92 0.71 -13.96
CA SER A 584 -17.73 1.68 -12.87
C SER A 584 -18.32 3.06 -13.19
N GLN A 585 -18.51 3.40 -14.47
CA GLN A 585 -19.25 4.59 -14.90
C GLN A 585 -20.75 4.35 -14.69
N ASP A 586 -21.30 3.26 -15.24
CA ASP A 586 -22.71 2.86 -15.08
C ASP A 586 -23.09 2.66 -13.60
N GLU A 587 -22.24 2.00 -12.80
CA GLU A 587 -22.45 1.82 -11.35
C GLU A 587 -22.32 3.15 -10.60
N ARG A 588 -21.47 4.09 -11.05
CA ARG A 588 -21.36 5.40 -10.41
C ARG A 588 -22.60 6.25 -10.69
N GLU A 589 -23.07 6.30 -11.93
CA GLU A 589 -24.33 6.98 -12.29
C GLU A 589 -25.51 6.37 -11.51
N ARG A 590 -25.55 5.04 -11.35
CA ARG A 590 -26.60 4.36 -10.56
C ARG A 590 -26.52 4.63 -9.05
N ILE A 591 -25.32 4.84 -8.51
CA ILE A 591 -25.09 5.15 -7.09
C ILE A 591 -25.23 6.65 -6.81
N ASP A 592 -25.05 7.52 -7.81
CA ASP A 592 -25.08 8.98 -7.65
C ASP A 592 -26.42 9.46 -7.07
N LEU A 593 -27.57 8.94 -7.54
CA LEU A 593 -28.90 9.22 -6.98
C LEU A 593 -29.02 8.86 -5.49
N LEU A 594 -28.33 7.82 -5.04
CA LEU A 594 -28.29 7.48 -3.60
C LEU A 594 -27.40 8.46 -2.82
N MET A 595 -26.30 8.91 -3.42
CA MET A 595 -25.36 9.83 -2.77
C MET A 595 -25.89 11.26 -2.72
N SER A 596 -26.61 11.70 -3.76
CA SER A 596 -27.19 13.04 -3.90
C SER A 596 -28.49 13.22 -3.11
N GLU A 597 -29.50 12.40 -3.36
CA GLU A 597 -30.84 12.57 -2.77
C GLU A 597 -31.03 11.79 -1.47
N TYR A 598 -30.34 10.66 -1.26
CA TYR A 598 -30.48 9.87 -0.03
C TYR A 598 -29.51 10.31 1.08
N LEU A 599 -28.30 10.77 0.72
CA LEU A 599 -27.18 10.95 1.64
C LEU A 599 -26.48 12.34 1.59
N ASP A 600 -26.90 13.28 0.74
CA ASP A 600 -26.38 14.65 0.68
C ASP A 600 -24.83 14.76 0.60
N ASP A 601 -24.17 14.04 -0.33
CA ASP A 601 -22.69 13.98 -0.40
C ASP A 601 -22.17 14.03 -1.86
N TYR A 602 -21.50 15.13 -2.21
CA TYR A 602 -21.06 15.47 -3.57
C TYR A 602 -19.55 15.75 -3.65
N SER A 603 -18.68 14.76 -3.89
CA SER A 603 -17.26 15.06 -4.18
C SER A 603 -16.42 14.02 -4.98
N VAL A 604 -15.61 14.58 -5.89
CA VAL A 604 -14.37 14.08 -6.54
C VAL A 604 -14.42 12.96 -7.61
N SER A 605 -13.84 13.27 -8.79
CA SER A 605 -13.31 12.36 -9.80
C SER A 605 -11.86 12.76 -10.17
N HIS A 606 -11.07 11.86 -10.77
CA HIS A 606 -9.84 12.16 -11.55
C HIS A 606 -9.44 10.97 -12.45
N SER A 607 -8.59 11.21 -13.44
CA SER A 607 -8.50 10.45 -14.71
C SER A 607 -7.37 9.40 -14.84
N GLU A 608 -7.50 8.55 -15.87
CA GLU A 608 -6.55 7.48 -16.25
C GLU A 608 -5.48 7.89 -17.28
N ARG A 609 -4.48 7.03 -17.48
CA ARG A 609 -3.40 7.17 -18.49
C ARG A 609 -3.33 5.96 -19.41
N ALA A 610 -3.02 6.23 -20.68
CA ALA A 610 -3.01 5.24 -21.77
C ALA A 610 -1.87 4.20 -21.68
N VAL A 611 -2.15 3.01 -22.22
CA VAL A 611 -1.19 1.91 -22.46
C VAL A 611 -1.38 1.43 -23.90
N LYS A 612 -0.31 1.50 -24.72
CA LYS A 612 -0.21 0.94 -26.08
C LYS A 612 1.28 0.89 -26.48
N SER A 613 1.74 -0.08 -27.27
CA SER A 613 1.82 -1.47 -26.83
C SER A 613 3.26 -1.78 -26.38
N ARG A 614 3.46 -2.68 -25.40
CA ARG A 614 4.82 -2.96 -24.87
C ARG A 614 5.68 -3.84 -25.78
N LYS A 615 5.09 -4.47 -26.80
CA LYS A 615 5.80 -5.36 -27.72
C LYS A 615 6.54 -4.56 -28.81
N GLU A 616 5.90 -3.51 -29.34
CA GLU A 616 6.51 -2.60 -30.32
C GLU A 616 7.77 -1.95 -29.73
N SER A 617 7.67 -1.29 -28.58
CA SER A 617 8.82 -0.64 -27.91
C SER A 617 9.93 -1.62 -27.47
N LEU A 618 9.63 -2.92 -27.33
CA LEU A 618 10.63 -3.94 -27.03
C LEU A 618 11.46 -4.27 -28.27
N TRP A 619 10.80 -4.56 -29.39
CA TRP A 619 11.48 -4.91 -30.65
C TRP A 619 12.20 -3.70 -31.27
N GLU A 620 11.62 -2.52 -31.18
CA GLU A 620 12.31 -1.28 -31.55
C GLU A 620 13.64 -1.08 -30.79
N LEU A 621 13.70 -1.44 -29.50
CA LEU A 621 14.94 -1.40 -28.73
C LEU A 621 15.92 -2.52 -29.13
N VAL A 622 15.41 -3.69 -29.56
CA VAL A 622 16.26 -4.77 -30.11
C VAL A 622 16.94 -4.30 -31.40
N ASP A 623 16.19 -3.71 -32.32
CA ASP A 623 16.72 -3.23 -33.61
C ASP A 623 17.76 -2.11 -33.41
N ASP A 624 17.50 -1.17 -32.48
CA ASP A 624 18.47 -0.15 -32.06
C ASP A 624 19.77 -0.81 -31.55
N LEU A 625 19.67 -1.81 -30.65
CA LEU A 625 20.84 -2.45 -30.03
C LEU A 625 21.65 -3.31 -31.01
N VAL A 626 20.99 -4.12 -31.85
CA VAL A 626 21.65 -4.92 -32.90
C VAL A 626 22.42 -4.01 -33.87
N THR A 627 21.87 -2.85 -34.21
CA THR A 627 22.53 -1.82 -35.02
C THR A 627 23.75 -1.27 -34.30
N VAL A 628 23.57 -0.79 -33.06
CA VAL A 628 24.62 -0.17 -32.23
C VAL A 628 25.82 -1.11 -31.98
N PHE A 629 25.61 -2.42 -31.82
CA PHE A 629 26.69 -3.40 -31.66
C PHE A 629 27.60 -3.51 -32.91
N GLY A 630 27.10 -3.12 -34.09
CA GLY A 630 27.85 -3.11 -35.35
C GLY A 630 28.53 -1.77 -35.69
N MET A 631 28.31 -0.72 -34.92
CA MET A 631 28.82 0.63 -35.22
C MET A 631 30.25 0.85 -34.72
N ALA A 632 31.06 1.54 -35.51
CA ALA A 632 32.40 2.01 -35.09
C ALA A 632 32.32 3.11 -34.01
N ASP A 633 31.33 4.02 -34.10
CA ASP A 633 30.93 4.91 -33.00
C ASP A 633 29.49 4.62 -32.55
N PRO A 634 29.30 3.70 -31.57
CA PRO A 634 28.02 3.44 -30.92
C PRO A 634 27.31 4.70 -30.39
N LEU A 635 28.06 5.73 -29.99
CA LEU A 635 27.54 6.93 -29.32
C LEU A 635 27.00 7.99 -30.28
N SER A 636 27.09 7.76 -31.59
CA SER A 636 26.44 8.56 -32.63
C SER A 636 24.97 8.18 -32.84
N HIS A 637 24.55 6.99 -32.39
CA HIS A 637 23.19 6.48 -32.59
C HIS A 637 22.12 7.27 -31.82
N GLN A 638 20.91 7.36 -32.38
CA GLN A 638 19.79 8.12 -31.81
C GLN A 638 19.46 7.69 -30.36
N LEU A 639 19.59 6.40 -30.06
CA LEU A 639 19.39 5.81 -28.73
C LEU A 639 20.12 6.55 -27.60
N PHE A 640 21.31 7.13 -27.87
CA PHE A 640 22.16 7.78 -26.87
C PHE A 640 22.15 9.31 -26.92
N GLN A 641 21.32 9.95 -27.75
CA GLN A 641 21.32 11.41 -27.88
C GLN A 641 20.86 12.14 -26.59
N GLU A 642 19.84 11.63 -25.90
CA GLU A 642 19.28 12.27 -24.69
C GLU A 642 20.13 11.99 -23.44
N TYR A 643 20.53 10.73 -23.22
CA TYR A 643 21.29 10.27 -22.04
C TYR A 643 22.62 9.61 -22.46
N LYS A 644 23.48 10.38 -23.14
CA LYS A 644 24.77 9.90 -23.65
C LYS A 644 25.62 9.20 -22.56
N PRO A 645 25.97 7.91 -22.75
CA PRO A 645 26.89 7.20 -21.87
C PRO A 645 28.20 7.97 -21.64
N THR A 646 28.72 7.92 -20.41
CA THR A 646 30.02 8.53 -20.07
C THR A 646 31.15 7.51 -20.04
N GLU A 647 30.87 6.24 -19.72
CA GLU A 647 31.88 5.17 -19.53
C GLU A 647 31.93 4.15 -20.68
N MET A 648 31.28 4.43 -21.82
CA MET A 648 31.26 3.54 -22.99
C MET A 648 32.55 3.66 -23.82
N HIS A 649 33.68 3.34 -23.20
CA HIS A 649 35.03 3.34 -23.76
C HIS A 649 35.90 2.30 -23.03
N GLN A 650 37.09 1.98 -23.56
CA GLN A 650 37.88 0.85 -23.06
C GLN A 650 38.23 0.93 -21.56
N GLU A 651 38.61 2.11 -21.06
CA GLU A 651 38.91 2.29 -19.63
C GLU A 651 37.67 2.08 -18.73
N GLY A 652 36.49 2.53 -19.17
CA GLY A 652 35.22 2.25 -18.49
C GLY A 652 34.87 0.77 -18.52
N LEU A 653 35.00 0.10 -19.67
CA LEU A 653 34.83 -1.35 -19.78
C LEU A 653 35.79 -2.11 -18.84
N ASN A 654 37.06 -1.70 -18.74
CA ASN A 654 38.02 -2.30 -17.81
C ASN A 654 37.58 -2.13 -16.34
N ARG A 655 37.10 -0.94 -15.94
CA ARG A 655 36.49 -0.70 -14.62
C ARG A 655 35.28 -1.59 -14.36
N LEU A 656 34.42 -1.77 -15.38
CA LEU A 656 33.24 -2.63 -15.28
C LEU A 656 33.65 -4.08 -15.08
N ILE A 657 34.55 -4.63 -15.91
CA ILE A 657 35.07 -6.00 -15.79
C ILE A 657 35.64 -6.25 -14.38
N ALA A 658 36.48 -5.34 -13.88
CA ALA A 658 37.09 -5.44 -12.56
C ALA A 658 36.08 -5.49 -11.38
N CYS A 659 34.84 -5.00 -11.58
CA CYS A 659 33.85 -4.99 -10.51
C CYS A 659 33.45 -6.37 -9.99
N TYR A 660 33.55 -7.44 -10.78
CA TYR A 660 33.25 -8.78 -10.25
C TYR A 660 34.38 -9.31 -9.34
N PRO A 661 35.65 -9.45 -9.79
CA PRO A 661 36.74 -9.92 -8.93
C PRO A 661 37.01 -8.99 -7.74
N ASP A 662 37.04 -7.67 -7.91
CA ASP A 662 37.21 -6.73 -6.80
C ASP A 662 36.05 -6.82 -5.80
N GLY A 663 34.85 -7.15 -6.28
CA GLY A 663 33.67 -7.39 -5.45
C GLY A 663 33.80 -8.66 -4.63
N LEU A 664 34.32 -9.72 -5.26
CA LEU A 664 34.52 -11.04 -4.66
C LEU A 664 35.55 -10.98 -3.53
N GLU A 665 36.69 -10.32 -3.75
CA GLU A 665 37.71 -10.14 -2.71
C GLU A 665 37.20 -9.25 -1.56
N ARG A 666 36.38 -8.24 -1.86
CA ARG A 666 35.74 -7.42 -0.82
C ARG A 666 34.74 -8.21 0.04
N ILE A 667 33.88 -9.06 -0.54
CA ILE A 667 32.94 -9.85 0.27
C ILE A 667 33.64 -10.96 1.07
N LYS A 668 34.69 -11.60 0.51
CA LYS A 668 35.55 -12.52 1.25
C LYS A 668 36.26 -11.84 2.44
N ALA A 669 36.78 -10.63 2.27
CA ALA A 669 37.36 -9.85 3.36
C ALA A 669 36.31 -9.48 4.43
N VAL A 670 35.08 -9.14 4.04
CA VAL A 670 33.98 -8.92 4.99
C VAL A 670 33.65 -10.19 5.77
N TYR A 671 33.62 -11.35 5.11
CA TYR A 671 33.40 -12.65 5.74
C TYR A 671 34.48 -12.99 6.80
N ARG A 672 35.77 -12.87 6.45
CA ARG A 672 36.88 -13.11 7.39
C ARG A 672 36.90 -12.13 8.58
N GLN A 673 36.38 -10.91 8.41
CA GLN A 673 36.41 -9.85 9.43
C GLN A 673 35.16 -9.70 10.29
N GLU A 674 33.97 -10.05 9.78
CA GLU A 674 32.69 -9.88 10.50
C GLU A 674 31.93 -11.19 10.74
N VAL A 675 32.28 -12.30 10.06
CA VAL A 675 31.65 -13.61 10.30
C VAL A 675 32.57 -14.57 11.04
N LEU A 676 33.81 -14.73 10.56
CA LEU A 676 34.80 -15.61 11.20
C LEU A 676 35.62 -14.92 12.31
N GLU A 677 35.63 -13.58 12.33
CA GLU A 677 36.40 -12.73 13.27
C GLU A 677 37.92 -13.00 13.32
N ILE A 678 38.47 -13.76 12.37
CA ILE A 678 39.91 -14.09 12.25
C ILE A 678 40.77 -12.90 11.77
N GLU A 679 40.16 -11.90 11.13
CA GLU A 679 40.84 -10.66 10.71
C GLU A 679 40.30 -9.44 11.48
N ARG A 680 41.17 -8.48 11.81
CA ARG A 680 40.73 -7.19 12.36
C ARG A 680 39.86 -6.44 11.35
N ARG A 681 38.67 -6.03 11.79
CA ARG A 681 37.69 -5.27 11.02
C ARG A 681 38.26 -3.99 10.41
N ASN A 682 38.44 -3.97 9.09
CA ASN A 682 38.87 -2.79 8.34
C ASN A 682 37.68 -2.19 7.54
N PRO A 683 37.19 -0.98 7.89
CA PRO A 683 36.09 -0.33 7.17
C PRO A 683 36.52 0.41 5.88
N GLN A 684 37.82 0.59 5.64
CA GLN A 684 38.33 1.32 4.48
C GLN A 684 37.97 0.60 3.17
N GLY A 685 37.62 1.36 2.13
CA GLY A 685 37.27 0.80 0.80
C GLY A 685 35.90 0.11 0.70
N ARG A 686 35.26 -0.28 1.81
CA ARG A 686 33.96 -1.00 1.81
C ARG A 686 32.78 -0.24 1.19
N ARG A 687 32.90 1.07 1.01
CA ARG A 687 31.90 1.95 0.35
C ARG A 687 32.41 2.55 -0.97
N THR A 688 33.53 2.05 -1.50
CA THR A 688 34.02 2.44 -2.82
C THR A 688 33.14 1.81 -3.90
N ILE A 689 32.64 2.62 -4.83
CA ILE A 689 31.94 2.13 -6.02
C ILE A 689 33.01 1.78 -7.07
N GLY A 690 32.95 0.59 -7.67
CA GLY A 690 33.94 0.14 -8.68
C GLY A 690 33.82 0.84 -10.04
N VAL A 691 32.67 1.47 -10.32
CA VAL A 691 32.43 2.28 -11.53
C VAL A 691 32.07 3.72 -11.18
N VAL A 692 32.20 4.61 -12.17
CA VAL A 692 31.51 5.90 -12.16
C VAL A 692 30.00 5.65 -12.23
N ARG A 693 29.20 6.43 -11.47
CA ARG A 693 27.73 6.39 -11.48
C ARG A 693 27.15 7.73 -11.91
N THR A 694 26.49 7.78 -13.06
CA THR A 694 25.78 8.98 -13.55
C THR A 694 24.32 8.98 -13.08
N LYS A 695 23.80 10.11 -12.59
CA LYS A 695 22.38 10.26 -12.25
C LYS A 695 21.63 11.08 -13.30
N PRO A 696 20.30 10.91 -13.45
CA PRO A 696 19.49 11.75 -14.35
C PRO A 696 19.69 13.25 -14.15
N LYS A 697 19.94 13.69 -12.91
CA LYS A 697 20.20 15.10 -12.56
C LYS A 697 21.51 15.66 -13.12
N ASP A 698 22.47 14.82 -13.52
CA ASP A 698 23.76 15.27 -14.02
C ASP A 698 23.71 15.62 -15.52
N TYR A 699 22.75 15.06 -16.26
CA TYR A 699 22.43 15.48 -17.63
C TYR A 699 21.81 16.87 -17.66
N ASN A 700 20.85 17.16 -16.75
CA ASN A 700 20.18 18.47 -16.66
C ASN A 700 21.14 19.64 -16.39
N LYS A 701 22.31 19.42 -15.78
CA LYS A 701 23.31 20.48 -15.54
C LYS A 701 24.01 20.93 -16.83
N LYS A 702 24.10 20.07 -17.85
CA LYS A 702 24.81 20.38 -19.10
C LYS A 702 24.02 21.33 -20.03
N SER A 703 22.71 21.48 -19.83
CA SER A 703 21.85 22.30 -20.71
C SER A 703 21.88 23.81 -20.46
N VAL A 704 22.41 24.27 -19.32
CA VAL A 704 22.42 25.70 -18.94
C VAL A 704 23.61 26.46 -19.54
N GLY A 705 24.64 25.75 -20.01
CA GLY A 705 25.93 26.31 -20.41
C GLY A 705 26.13 26.57 -21.91
N LYS A 706 25.15 27.11 -22.66
CA LYS A 706 25.34 27.57 -24.05
C LYS A 706 24.29 28.59 -24.52
N ARG A 707 24.36 29.82 -24.00
CA ARG A 707 23.78 31.02 -24.62
C ARG A 707 24.81 32.15 -24.60
N THR A 708 25.61 32.22 -25.66
CA THR A 708 26.54 33.32 -25.91
C THR A 708 25.75 34.62 -26.05
N ARG A 709 26.01 35.62 -25.20
CA ARG A 709 25.55 36.99 -25.45
C ARG A 709 26.58 37.68 -26.33
N VAL A 710 26.12 38.16 -27.48
CA VAL A 710 26.89 39.06 -28.35
C VAL A 710 27.12 40.37 -27.60
N VAL A 711 28.32 40.91 -27.70
CA VAL A 711 28.70 42.22 -27.15
C VAL A 711 28.39 43.29 -28.21
N ALA A 712 27.82 44.41 -27.77
CA ALA A 712 27.85 45.66 -28.50
C ALA A 712 28.08 46.79 -27.49
N GLU A 713 29.05 47.65 -27.78
CA GLU A 713 29.51 48.74 -26.92
C GLU A 713 28.72 50.02 -27.23
N ASN A 714 28.50 50.89 -26.23
CA ASN A 714 29.06 52.24 -26.28
C ASN A 714 28.84 53.05 -24.99
N SER A 715 29.80 53.95 -24.78
CA SER A 715 30.06 54.83 -23.63
C SER A 715 29.02 55.93 -23.36
N ASN A 716 28.96 56.40 -22.11
CA ASN A 716 29.46 57.74 -21.73
C ASN A 716 29.53 57.92 -20.19
N GLU A 717 30.39 58.85 -19.76
CA GLU A 717 30.84 59.13 -18.39
C GLU A 717 29.73 59.84 -17.54
N ILE A 718 29.77 60.00 -16.20
CA ILE A 718 30.79 60.59 -15.31
C ILE A 718 30.69 60.05 -13.85
N SER A 719 31.83 60.08 -13.16
CA SER A 719 32.18 59.77 -11.74
C SER A 719 31.36 60.49 -10.63
N PRO A 720 31.49 60.20 -9.30
CA PRO A 720 32.53 59.37 -8.65
C PRO A 720 32.10 58.32 -7.58
N THR A 721 32.98 57.33 -7.43
CA THR A 721 33.31 56.50 -6.25
C THR A 721 32.28 56.32 -5.13
N THR A 722 31.61 55.16 -5.10
CA THR A 722 31.09 54.52 -3.87
C THR A 722 31.11 53.01 -4.07
N GLU A 723 31.65 52.24 -3.12
CA GLU A 723 31.79 50.79 -3.23
C GLU A 723 30.43 50.06 -3.31
N PRO A 724 30.14 49.28 -4.37
CA PRO A 724 28.93 48.45 -4.42
C PRO A 724 29.14 47.10 -3.73
N GLN A 725 28.31 46.82 -2.73
CA GLN A 725 28.34 45.58 -1.93
C GLN A 725 28.44 44.28 -2.76
N PRO A 726 29.22 43.28 -2.30
CA PRO A 726 29.16 41.94 -2.87
C PRO A 726 27.81 41.27 -2.58
N LYS A 727 27.02 41.03 -3.63
CA LYS A 727 25.77 40.27 -3.59
C LYS A 727 25.97 38.94 -2.87
N ARG A 728 25.39 38.79 -1.67
CA ARG A 728 25.46 37.57 -0.85
C ARG A 728 25.05 36.32 -1.65
N ARG A 729 26.02 35.48 -2.03
CA ARG A 729 25.77 34.09 -2.43
C ARG A 729 25.09 33.38 -1.26
N LYS A 730 23.84 32.94 -1.43
CA LYS A 730 23.17 32.01 -0.49
C LYS A 730 23.79 30.62 -0.63
N THR A 731 24.89 30.37 0.07
CA THR A 731 25.44 29.02 0.26
C THR A 731 24.52 28.22 1.19
N THR A 732 23.77 27.29 0.62
CA THR A 732 22.96 26.34 1.38
C THR A 732 23.83 25.27 2.03
N GLY A 733 23.96 25.32 3.36
CA GLY A 733 23.81 24.09 4.15
C GLY A 733 25.06 23.36 4.68
N THR A 734 26.20 24.02 4.89
CA THR A 734 27.24 23.42 5.76
C THR A 734 26.88 23.68 7.23
N LYS A 735 26.66 22.63 8.03
CA LYS A 735 26.46 22.78 9.50
C LYS A 735 27.75 23.26 10.15
N ARG A 736 27.85 24.57 10.43
CA ARG A 736 28.90 25.14 11.31
C ARG A 736 28.78 24.49 12.69
N ARG A 737 29.86 23.89 13.20
CA ARG A 737 29.97 23.50 14.62
C ARG A 737 30.09 24.77 15.46
N THR A 738 29.40 24.80 16.60
CA THR A 738 29.64 25.79 17.67
C THR A 738 31.10 25.69 18.10
N THR A 739 31.80 26.82 18.29
CA THR A 739 33.16 26.82 18.84
C THR A 739 33.12 26.61 20.36
N GLU A 740 34.26 26.33 20.98
CA GLU A 740 34.34 26.14 22.44
C GLU A 740 33.96 27.42 23.17
N ASP A 741 34.40 28.59 22.70
CA ASP A 741 34.01 29.91 23.25
C ASP A 741 32.51 30.17 23.12
N GLU A 742 31.92 29.93 21.95
CA GLU A 742 30.47 30.07 21.74
C GLU A 742 29.69 29.10 22.63
N THR A 743 30.26 27.91 22.93
CA THR A 743 29.66 26.91 23.82
C THR A 743 29.75 27.35 25.30
N ALA A 744 30.88 27.90 25.74
CA ALA A 744 31.05 28.42 27.10
C ALA A 744 30.07 29.57 27.37
N ILE A 745 29.92 30.49 26.41
CA ILE A 745 28.97 31.61 26.45
C ILE A 745 27.51 31.12 26.50
N LEU A 746 27.17 30.08 25.73
CA LEU A 746 25.81 29.49 25.73
C LEU A 746 25.51 28.67 27.01
N CYS A 747 26.51 28.05 27.64
CA CYS A 747 26.35 27.27 28.85
C CYS A 747 25.80 28.07 30.05
N ALA A 748 26.01 29.39 30.09
CA ALA A 748 25.41 30.28 31.08
C ALA A 748 23.86 30.20 31.12
N LEU A 749 23.23 29.86 29.99
CA LEU A 749 21.77 29.72 29.89
C LEU A 749 21.23 28.43 30.52
N LYS A 750 22.07 27.45 30.89
CA LYS A 750 21.63 26.20 31.55
C LYS A 750 21.04 26.43 32.95
N MET A 751 21.28 27.58 33.56
CA MET A 751 20.66 27.95 34.85
C MET A 751 19.14 28.06 34.77
N TYR A 752 18.60 28.34 33.58
CA TYR A 752 17.17 28.32 33.30
C TYR A 752 16.74 26.90 32.90
N LYS A 753 15.84 26.28 33.67
CA LYS A 753 15.34 24.90 33.42
C LYS A 753 14.03 24.88 32.63
N ASP A 754 13.03 25.61 33.12
CA ASP A 754 11.66 25.48 32.62
C ASP A 754 11.32 26.52 31.54
N ASN A 755 11.74 27.78 31.73
CA ASN A 755 11.52 28.86 30.78
C ASN A 755 12.80 29.72 30.61
N LEU A 756 13.09 30.15 29.38
CA LEU A 756 14.25 30.94 29.02
C LEU A 756 13.81 32.36 28.61
N PRO A 757 14.03 33.38 29.47
CA PRO A 757 13.51 34.72 29.20
C PRO A 757 14.34 35.47 28.13
N ASP A 758 13.69 36.40 27.43
CA ASP A 758 14.25 37.02 26.22
C ASP A 758 15.36 38.05 26.49
N ASP A 759 15.42 38.59 27.71
CA ASP A 759 16.52 39.41 28.21
C ASP A 759 17.81 38.60 28.36
N ALA A 760 17.74 37.38 28.90
CA ALA A 760 18.88 36.47 29.01
C ALA A 760 19.40 36.05 27.63
N ILE A 761 18.50 35.75 26.68
CA ILE A 761 18.89 35.48 25.29
C ILE A 761 19.55 36.72 24.66
N THR A 762 19.01 37.91 24.90
CA THR A 762 19.54 39.17 24.36
C THR A 762 20.92 39.49 24.95
N SER A 763 21.12 39.24 26.25
CA SER A 763 22.41 39.41 26.94
C SER A 763 23.48 38.50 26.33
N VAL A 764 23.22 37.19 26.25
CA VAL A 764 24.17 36.22 25.69
C VAL A 764 24.44 36.47 24.20
N ARG A 765 23.45 36.94 23.43
CA ARG A 765 23.64 37.30 22.01
C ARG A 765 24.56 38.50 21.77
N LYS A 766 24.79 39.39 22.75
CA LYS A 766 25.79 40.47 22.62
C LYS A 766 27.22 39.94 22.50
N ASN A 767 27.47 38.74 23.06
CA ASN A 767 28.79 38.12 23.12
C ASN A 767 28.95 36.97 22.10
N LEU A 768 27.95 36.72 21.25
CA LEU A 768 27.99 35.68 20.21
C LEU A 768 28.12 36.29 18.81
N SER A 769 28.72 35.54 17.89
CA SER A 769 28.80 35.95 16.48
C SER A 769 27.40 36.14 15.85
N GLU A 770 27.26 37.07 14.89
CA GLU A 770 25.96 37.42 14.24
C GLU A 770 25.18 36.22 13.67
N VAL A 771 25.86 35.11 13.42
CA VAL A 771 25.31 33.83 12.96
C VAL A 771 24.33 33.22 13.98
N TRP A 772 24.40 33.61 15.26
CA TRP A 772 23.50 33.19 16.34
C TRP A 772 22.25 34.08 16.40
N THR A 773 21.14 33.55 15.89
CA THR A 773 19.80 34.15 16.01
C THR A 773 19.12 33.71 17.31
N VAL A 774 18.14 34.48 17.80
CA VAL A 774 17.29 34.14 18.96
C VAL A 774 16.78 32.69 18.87
N LYS A 775 16.31 32.29 17.67
CA LYS A 775 15.84 30.93 17.39
C LYS A 775 16.93 29.87 17.62
N LYS A 776 18.15 30.07 17.12
CA LYS A 776 19.27 29.13 17.32
C LYS A 776 19.69 29.02 18.79
N VAL A 777 19.66 30.12 19.53
CA VAL A 777 19.99 30.13 20.97
C VAL A 777 18.94 29.33 21.75
N ARG A 778 17.64 29.53 21.47
CA ARG A 778 16.55 28.71 22.06
C ARG A 778 16.64 27.23 21.66
N GLU A 779 16.96 26.93 20.40
CA GLU A 779 17.15 25.56 19.89
C GLU A 779 18.34 24.86 20.59
N TRP A 780 19.47 25.57 20.76
CA TRP A 780 20.61 25.04 21.50
C TRP A 780 20.28 24.80 22.98
N TRP A 781 19.63 25.76 23.65
CA TRP A 781 19.25 25.63 25.06
C TRP A 781 18.28 24.45 25.28
N ASN A 782 17.23 24.33 24.46
CA ASN A 782 16.29 23.20 24.56
C ASN A 782 16.96 21.83 24.43
N TYR A 783 18.05 21.74 23.65
CA TYR A 783 18.79 20.49 23.46
C TYR A 783 19.81 20.19 24.58
N HIS A 784 20.23 21.21 25.34
CA HIS A 784 21.31 21.11 26.34
C HIS A 784 20.90 21.44 27.78
N LYS A 785 19.65 21.88 28.04
CA LYS A 785 19.18 22.21 29.40
C LYS A 785 19.05 21.01 30.35
N ASN A 786 18.97 19.80 29.79
CA ASN A 786 18.90 18.53 30.53
C ASN A 786 20.18 17.68 30.35
N ARG A 787 21.31 18.32 29.98
CA ARG A 787 22.63 17.71 29.79
C ARG A 787 23.70 18.51 30.53
#